data_AF-A0AAJ4SHR5-F1
#
_entry.id   AF-A0AAJ4SHR5-F1
#
_cell.length_a   1.000
_cell.length_b   1.000
_cell.length_c   1.000
_cell.angle_alpha   90.00
_cell.angle_beta   90.00
_cell.angle_gamma   90.00
#
_symmetry.space_group_name_H-M   'P 1'
#
loop_
_entity.id
_entity.type
_entity.pdbx_description
1 polymer ?
#
loop_
_entity_poly.entity_id
_entity_poly.type
_entity_poly.pdbx_seq_one_letter_code
_entity_poly.pdbx_strand_id
1 'polypeptide(L)'
;MSQIVDIPHYTDLKKVETHSQLMKKYYCDDLIVNLRKLYIDDQRDFNLFLKELYIRGISFKGEWNTNLFHKIEYNLYPYIYVEDDKKRFESLSLNMFSLSNLISDHNINSDLFFNYMPLEGFYKYIPKEKREYFKRELLSSGFELVYSSNIKSKKKVLTYVNGFGYDMDKLIFGDEFDHFKNFCKYQKNKNYRSFKMLIEDYKKREKVSKTYIKKLYEYFELNNMIKPGGQDYRDIFNNELRYTLEENNINYADFINIYFSEENLQKDEPYKYGLNLIERLSNNSKDNNVNLDNYYKKMNESLTNLKNHMNYKLISHYRINEFVKITKISNLFRDDKRYIYELGNQLEDYTLIEIIIDYIEKVFKVSEIKTFIDQSLNDNQKKVISGRARGETLGEIGINIGVTRERVRQIQEKVRKNIISNGIHNTIETLLLLLFTKNNQVHIDELENVLNIKESNYLIKLILEKSEKFIIIDELDIILLKTHYSRIKDYVSSKLNDDTLVIKINEIPFIDKTEFEILKFIFNEFNYIFVEDKFVQNSISIVRAIEYVFDNNRNEIITNNEDGFIKVKNLIKSMLGMEITSNQRSLFSRVASAENVILVDRNTYKYDDFSEVDKQFISQLKEIIDEGLTNYPYVDPRDIFNNNHTLMIDNKVNSYTHLYSIIKNFYEDEYKIGYQNTLYIYEKDAKSLSSEEILMKYIERNSPANVKTLLNDLKWSNTKLEQLIARMNDILINGFNDVVSIKGIEDEPFFEEVIDLIKNEFNKEYIYTVDLFMDMSLDDKYKPLLEKYHIDNLYGFSQFIKSKLDNIRGQKQFLYVKDSKIRKIEDVITNELPNIFSNKELEECIVYKGYSRQKYYQTRDNLIEDNKIAPYDNDLFLNLKDTVFDEDILQEVKKKADKLLQDKIYLNKNDLEQIDINYEELNRLTPNLIAYLLEINGYSLIEAYQGSKYELPIVSKEFKTYEDVIYYELENNYRDAYESNVFLNYLKSKLLVNIKADRLYYVILNLGRLNFDDIGYFTFERGEV
;
A
#
# COMPACT_ATOMS: atom_id res chain seq x y z
N MET A 1 -18.10 0.03 -14.06
CA MET A 1 -17.12 0.68 -14.97
C MET A 1 -16.11 1.65 -14.33
N SER A 2 -16.50 2.75 -13.66
CA SER A 2 -15.56 3.83 -13.23
C SER A 2 -14.47 3.45 -12.21
N GLN A 3 -14.43 2.19 -11.78
CA GLN A 3 -13.49 1.65 -10.80
C GLN A 3 -12.16 1.17 -11.42
N ILE A 4 -12.08 0.95 -12.73
CA ILE A 4 -10.90 0.29 -13.35
C ILE A 4 -10.20 1.13 -14.42
N VAL A 5 -10.97 1.92 -15.19
CA VAL A 5 -10.42 2.83 -16.21
C VAL A 5 -10.83 4.27 -15.94
N ASP A 6 -9.95 5.21 -16.29
CA ASP A 6 -10.25 6.63 -16.41
C ASP A 6 -10.76 6.92 -17.81
N ILE A 7 -11.82 7.73 -17.89
CA ILE A 7 -12.53 8.05 -19.14
C ILE A 7 -12.60 9.58 -19.23
N PRO A 8 -12.30 10.19 -20.40
CA PRO A 8 -12.35 11.65 -20.50
C PRO A 8 -13.75 12.18 -20.19
N HIS A 9 -13.84 13.20 -19.36
CA HIS A 9 -15.09 13.70 -18.79
C HIS A 9 -16.08 14.28 -19.81
N TYR A 10 -15.63 14.57 -21.04
CA TYR A 10 -16.45 15.02 -22.17
C TYR A 10 -16.94 13.86 -23.07
N THR A 11 -16.47 12.63 -22.86
CA THR A 11 -16.76 11.48 -23.74
C THR A 11 -18.12 10.87 -23.45
N ASP A 12 -19.04 10.99 -24.41
CA ASP A 12 -20.31 10.26 -24.41
C ASP A 12 -20.09 8.84 -24.96
N LEU A 13 -19.85 7.88 -24.05
CA LEU A 13 -19.60 6.47 -24.40
C LEU A 13 -20.71 5.86 -25.26
N LYS A 14 -21.98 6.23 -25.06
CA LYS A 14 -23.10 5.69 -25.84
C LYS A 14 -23.03 6.13 -27.30
N LYS A 15 -22.52 7.34 -27.57
CA LYS A 15 -22.22 7.80 -28.94
C LYS A 15 -20.94 7.17 -29.51
N VAL A 16 -19.99 6.76 -28.67
CA VAL A 16 -18.80 6.03 -29.14
C VAL A 16 -19.17 4.60 -29.56
N GLU A 17 -19.98 3.90 -28.77
CA GLU A 17 -20.47 2.54 -29.05
C GLU A 17 -21.31 2.45 -30.35
N THR A 18 -21.97 3.53 -30.79
CA THR A 18 -22.70 3.53 -32.07
C THR A 18 -21.79 3.60 -33.29
N HIS A 19 -20.54 4.07 -33.14
CA HIS A 19 -19.61 4.34 -34.25
C HIS A 19 -18.26 3.61 -34.14
N SER A 20 -18.07 2.75 -33.13
CA SER A 20 -16.91 1.84 -33.01
C SER A 20 -17.35 0.39 -32.84
N GLN A 21 -16.86 -0.48 -33.73
CA GLN A 21 -17.16 -1.91 -33.69
C GLN A 21 -16.54 -2.60 -32.46
N LEU A 22 -15.30 -2.22 -32.07
CA LEU A 22 -14.61 -2.84 -30.95
C LEU A 22 -15.19 -2.37 -29.62
N MET A 23 -15.48 -1.06 -29.46
CA MET A 23 -16.16 -0.55 -28.27
C MET A 23 -17.53 -1.24 -28.10
N LYS A 24 -18.34 -1.32 -29.16
CA LYS A 24 -19.64 -2.00 -29.11
C LYS A 24 -19.57 -3.49 -28.75
N LYS A 25 -18.52 -4.19 -29.17
CA LYS A 25 -18.37 -5.65 -28.99
C LYS A 25 -17.72 -6.03 -27.66
N TYR A 26 -16.80 -5.19 -27.17
CA TYR A 26 -15.90 -5.56 -26.07
C TYR A 26 -15.91 -4.61 -24.87
N TYR A 27 -16.47 -3.41 -24.99
CA TYR A 27 -16.64 -2.52 -23.84
C TYR A 27 -17.88 -2.96 -23.03
N CYS A 28 -17.69 -3.21 -21.73
CA CYS A 28 -18.74 -3.69 -20.84
C CYS A 28 -18.44 -3.31 -19.38
N ASP A 29 -19.38 -3.60 -18.47
CA ASP A 29 -19.22 -3.29 -17.04
C ASP A 29 -18.00 -3.96 -16.39
N ASP A 30 -17.61 -5.13 -16.89
CA ASP A 30 -16.51 -5.97 -16.38
C ASP A 30 -15.37 -6.12 -17.40
N LEU A 31 -14.84 -4.97 -17.81
CA LEU A 31 -13.85 -4.82 -18.89
C LEU A 31 -12.60 -5.69 -18.73
N ILE A 32 -12.11 -5.95 -17.51
CA ILE A 32 -10.90 -6.76 -17.28
C ILE A 32 -11.16 -8.24 -17.53
N VAL A 33 -12.31 -8.77 -17.08
CA VAL A 33 -12.68 -10.16 -17.36
C VAL A 33 -12.83 -10.36 -18.87
N ASN A 34 -13.44 -9.39 -19.56
CA ASN A 34 -13.58 -9.44 -21.02
C ASN A 34 -12.23 -9.34 -21.75
N LEU A 35 -11.32 -8.46 -21.32
CA LEU A 35 -9.97 -8.34 -21.88
C LEU A 35 -9.12 -9.60 -21.65
N ARG A 36 -9.18 -10.22 -20.45
CA ARG A 36 -8.49 -11.48 -20.16
C ARG A 36 -9.02 -12.62 -21.02
N LYS A 37 -10.34 -12.71 -21.19
CA LYS A 37 -10.96 -13.67 -22.09
C LYS A 37 -10.54 -13.42 -23.54
N LEU A 38 -10.56 -12.18 -24.00
CA LEU A 38 -10.15 -11.80 -25.35
C LEU A 38 -8.67 -12.09 -25.62
N TYR A 39 -7.78 -11.95 -24.64
CA TYR A 39 -6.36 -12.33 -24.77
C TYR A 39 -6.16 -13.85 -25.00
N ILE A 40 -7.05 -14.68 -24.44
CA ILE A 40 -7.03 -16.14 -24.62
C ILE A 40 -7.71 -16.54 -25.94
N ASP A 41 -8.87 -15.94 -26.24
CA ASP A 41 -9.73 -16.32 -27.36
C ASP A 41 -9.27 -15.71 -28.71
N ASP A 42 -8.81 -14.46 -28.74
CA ASP A 42 -8.35 -13.76 -29.95
C ASP A 42 -7.34 -12.64 -29.62
N GLN A 43 -6.04 -12.98 -29.66
CA GLN A 43 -4.95 -12.03 -29.41
C GLN A 43 -4.91 -10.85 -30.41
N ARG A 44 -5.51 -10.96 -31.59
CA ARG A 44 -5.54 -9.86 -32.56
C ARG A 44 -6.57 -8.83 -32.14
N ASP A 45 -7.82 -9.25 -31.91
CA ASP A 45 -8.89 -8.36 -31.45
C ASP A 45 -8.57 -7.77 -30.07
N PHE A 46 -7.87 -8.51 -29.19
CA PHE A 46 -7.32 -7.99 -27.92
C PHE A 46 -6.42 -6.78 -28.13
N ASN A 47 -5.39 -6.91 -28.97
CA ASN A 47 -4.42 -5.85 -29.22
C ASN A 47 -5.04 -4.63 -29.92
N LEU A 48 -6.00 -4.85 -30.82
CA LEU A 48 -6.73 -3.77 -31.49
C LEU A 48 -7.66 -3.02 -30.53
N PHE A 49 -8.39 -3.73 -29.67
CA PHE A 49 -9.28 -3.09 -28.70
C PHE A 49 -8.49 -2.31 -27.64
N LEU A 50 -7.38 -2.86 -27.14
CA LEU A 50 -6.46 -2.18 -26.23
C LEU A 50 -5.87 -0.89 -26.84
N LYS A 51 -5.49 -0.94 -28.13
CA LYS A 51 -5.04 0.24 -28.89
C LYS A 51 -6.13 1.30 -29.02
N GLU A 52 -7.40 0.92 -29.22
CA GLU A 52 -8.50 1.90 -29.32
C GLU A 52 -8.77 2.62 -28.01
N LEU A 53 -8.78 1.90 -26.88
CA LEU A 53 -8.93 2.50 -25.55
C LEU A 53 -7.89 3.61 -25.33
N TYR A 54 -6.61 3.30 -25.60
CA TYR A 54 -5.52 4.26 -25.46
C TYR A 54 -5.61 5.46 -26.43
N ILE A 55 -6.06 5.28 -27.68
CA ILE A 55 -6.24 6.40 -28.62
C ILE A 55 -7.41 7.31 -28.19
N ARG A 56 -8.43 6.76 -27.52
CA ARG A 56 -9.54 7.53 -26.92
C ARG A 56 -9.19 8.24 -25.61
N GLY A 57 -7.94 8.13 -25.14
CA GLY A 57 -7.51 8.67 -23.85
C GLY A 57 -8.07 7.91 -22.64
N ILE A 58 -8.48 6.65 -22.84
CA ILE A 58 -8.94 5.76 -21.77
C ILE A 58 -7.74 4.97 -21.24
N SER A 59 -7.36 5.19 -19.98
CA SER A 59 -6.24 4.49 -19.32
C SER A 59 -6.70 3.67 -18.13
N PHE A 60 -5.90 2.68 -17.74
CA PHE A 60 -6.14 1.85 -16.55
C PHE A 60 -5.67 2.56 -15.28
N LYS A 61 -6.40 2.38 -14.17
CA LYS A 61 -6.17 3.11 -12.90
C LYS A 61 -4.96 2.64 -12.10
N GLY A 62 -4.37 1.51 -12.43
CA GLY A 62 -3.18 0.97 -11.79
C GLY A 62 -2.38 0.07 -12.74
N GLU A 63 -1.13 -0.20 -12.37
CA GLU A 63 -0.29 -1.19 -13.04
C GLU A 63 -0.60 -2.58 -12.47
N TRP A 64 -0.63 -3.60 -13.32
CA TRP A 64 -0.94 -4.98 -12.95
C TRP A 64 0.29 -5.87 -13.20
N ASN A 65 0.46 -6.94 -12.42
CA ASN A 65 1.66 -7.81 -12.40
C ASN A 65 1.97 -8.60 -13.70
N THR A 66 1.39 -8.21 -14.83
CA THR A 66 1.75 -8.66 -16.18
C THR A 66 1.86 -7.42 -17.08
N ASN A 67 2.92 -7.33 -17.90
CA ASN A 67 3.32 -6.17 -18.71
C ASN A 67 2.37 -5.81 -19.87
N LEU A 68 1.04 -5.86 -19.65
CA LEU A 68 -0.01 -5.72 -20.67
C LEU A 68 -0.96 -4.54 -20.41
N PHE A 69 -1.18 -4.15 -19.14
CA PHE A 69 -2.16 -3.12 -18.76
C PHE A 69 -1.47 -1.97 -18.01
N HIS A 70 -0.97 -0.99 -18.76
CA HIS A 70 -0.29 0.18 -18.19
C HIS A 70 -1.27 1.31 -17.90
N LYS A 71 -1.03 2.00 -16.79
CA LYS A 71 -1.55 3.36 -16.59
C LYS A 71 -0.85 4.30 -17.57
N ILE A 72 -1.61 5.21 -18.19
CA ILE A 72 -1.09 6.23 -19.09
C ILE A 72 -1.73 7.56 -18.70
N GLU A 73 -0.90 8.59 -18.54
CA GLU A 73 -1.35 9.95 -18.31
C GLU A 73 -1.53 10.66 -19.66
N TYR A 74 -2.66 11.35 -19.83
CA TYR A 74 -3.03 12.05 -21.06
C TYR A 74 -3.38 13.50 -20.76
N ASN A 75 -2.87 14.44 -21.55
CA ASN A 75 -3.49 15.73 -21.72
C ASN A 75 -4.75 15.56 -22.60
N LEU A 76 -5.91 15.73 -21.97
CA LEU A 76 -7.20 15.53 -22.62
C LEU A 76 -7.61 16.67 -23.57
N TYR A 77 -6.80 17.74 -23.68
CA TYR A 77 -7.06 18.85 -24.58
C TYR A 77 -5.87 19.17 -25.51
N PRO A 78 -6.14 19.54 -26.78
CA PRO A 78 -7.45 19.54 -27.43
C PRO A 78 -7.92 18.13 -27.82
N TYR A 79 -9.23 17.96 -27.89
CA TYR A 79 -9.87 16.75 -28.42
C TYR A 79 -10.65 17.05 -29.71
N ILE A 80 -10.83 16.02 -30.53
CA ILE A 80 -11.56 16.10 -31.80
C ILE A 80 -13.06 16.08 -31.53
N TYR A 81 -13.78 17.10 -32.01
CA TYR A 81 -15.24 17.17 -31.95
C TYR A 81 -15.84 17.00 -33.34
N VAL A 82 -16.90 16.19 -33.43
CA VAL A 82 -17.59 15.87 -34.68
C VAL A 82 -19.10 15.86 -34.44
N GLU A 83 -19.81 16.83 -35.02
CA GLU A 83 -21.29 16.85 -35.00
C GLU A 83 -21.91 16.10 -36.19
N ASP A 84 -21.19 16.00 -37.31
CA ASP A 84 -21.71 15.44 -38.55
C ASP A 84 -20.65 14.63 -39.33
N ASP A 85 -21.10 13.61 -40.06
CA ASP A 85 -20.23 12.78 -40.89
C ASP A 85 -20.11 13.36 -42.31
N LYS A 86 -18.90 13.81 -42.67
CA LYS A 86 -18.57 14.36 -43.99
C LYS A 86 -17.47 13.56 -44.70
N LYS A 87 -17.11 12.36 -44.21
CA LYS A 87 -16.01 11.52 -44.75
C LYS A 87 -14.63 12.22 -44.76
N ARG A 88 -14.41 13.19 -43.87
CA ARG A 88 -13.11 13.88 -43.68
C ARG A 88 -11.96 12.90 -43.49
N PHE A 89 -12.20 11.78 -42.80
CA PHE A 89 -11.17 10.76 -42.52
C PHE A 89 -10.53 10.16 -43.79
N GLU A 90 -11.25 10.12 -44.91
CA GLU A 90 -10.76 9.61 -46.20
C GLU A 90 -9.65 10.51 -46.80
N SER A 91 -9.53 11.76 -46.33
CA SER A 91 -8.50 12.71 -46.74
C SER A 91 -7.22 12.70 -45.91
N LEU A 92 -7.15 11.92 -44.82
CA LEU A 92 -6.00 11.93 -43.90
C LEU A 92 -4.84 11.09 -44.43
N SER A 93 -3.64 11.68 -44.52
CA SER A 93 -2.41 10.99 -44.97
C SER A 93 -1.80 10.05 -43.91
N LEU A 94 -2.59 9.12 -43.35
CA LEU A 94 -2.23 8.30 -42.17
C LEU A 94 -0.92 7.50 -42.33
N ASN A 95 -0.54 7.13 -43.57
CA ASN A 95 0.73 6.49 -43.88
C ASN A 95 1.95 7.31 -43.43
N MET A 96 1.89 8.65 -43.49
CA MET A 96 2.99 9.51 -43.05
C MET A 96 3.21 9.47 -41.53
N PHE A 97 2.19 9.07 -40.77
CA PHE A 97 2.15 9.10 -39.30
C PHE A 97 2.24 7.71 -38.65
N SER A 98 2.60 6.67 -39.40
CA SER A 98 2.60 5.26 -38.94
C SER A 98 1.23 4.73 -38.50
N LEU A 99 0.14 5.33 -39.00
CA LEU A 99 -1.25 4.96 -38.73
C LEU A 99 -1.94 4.29 -39.93
N SER A 100 -1.16 3.79 -40.89
CA SER A 100 -1.61 3.22 -42.18
C SER A 100 -2.81 2.28 -42.08
N ASN A 101 -2.79 1.38 -41.08
CA ASN A 101 -3.80 0.34 -40.92
C ASN A 101 -4.97 0.76 -40.03
N LEU A 102 -4.98 1.97 -39.45
CA LEU A 102 -6.00 2.40 -38.48
C LEU A 102 -7.44 2.27 -39.04
N ILE A 103 -7.64 2.62 -40.32
CA ILE A 103 -8.95 2.54 -40.98
C ILE A 103 -9.37 1.08 -41.17
N SER A 104 -8.47 0.21 -41.62
CA SER A 104 -8.75 -1.22 -41.87
C SER A 104 -8.88 -2.03 -40.58
N ASP A 105 -8.07 -1.73 -39.57
CA ASP A 105 -8.02 -2.47 -38.30
C ASP A 105 -9.26 -2.20 -37.44
N HIS A 106 -9.78 -0.96 -37.46
CA HIS A 106 -10.96 -0.56 -36.68
C HIS A 106 -12.24 -0.47 -37.53
N ASN A 107 -12.18 -0.84 -38.82
CA ASN A 107 -13.30 -0.81 -39.77
C ASN A 107 -14.00 0.57 -39.84
N ILE A 108 -13.20 1.63 -39.90
CA ILE A 108 -13.69 3.02 -39.81
C ILE A 108 -14.46 3.40 -41.07
N ASN A 109 -15.73 3.77 -40.90
CA ASN A 109 -16.61 4.15 -42.00
C ASN A 109 -17.27 5.53 -41.83
N SER A 110 -16.94 6.27 -40.78
CA SER A 110 -17.58 7.55 -40.42
C SER A 110 -16.62 8.47 -39.65
N ASP A 111 -16.70 9.78 -39.87
CA ASP A 111 -15.93 10.76 -39.08
C ASP A 111 -16.26 10.69 -37.59
N LEU A 112 -17.48 10.26 -37.24
CA LEU A 112 -17.96 10.15 -35.86
C LEU A 112 -17.17 9.16 -35.02
N PHE A 113 -16.40 8.24 -35.63
CA PHE A 113 -15.45 7.37 -34.92
C PHE A 113 -14.41 8.18 -34.12
N PHE A 114 -13.95 9.31 -34.66
CA PHE A 114 -12.91 10.16 -34.08
C PHE A 114 -13.43 11.11 -32.99
N ASN A 115 -14.75 11.18 -32.79
CA ASN A 115 -15.34 12.09 -31.81
C ASN A 115 -14.86 11.77 -30.39
N TYR A 116 -14.56 12.82 -29.63
CA TYR A 116 -13.99 12.76 -28.27
C TYR A 116 -12.58 12.14 -28.16
N MET A 117 -11.82 11.98 -29.25
CA MET A 117 -10.42 11.54 -29.15
C MET A 117 -9.47 12.72 -28.83
N PRO A 118 -8.66 12.66 -27.76
CA PRO A 118 -7.61 13.66 -27.51
C PRO A 118 -6.44 13.46 -28.47
N LEU A 119 -5.78 14.55 -28.90
CA LEU A 119 -4.62 14.45 -29.80
C LEU A 119 -3.48 13.60 -29.21
N GLU A 120 -3.27 13.65 -27.89
CA GLU A 120 -2.21 12.88 -27.24
C GLU A 120 -2.45 11.36 -27.27
N GLY A 121 -3.69 10.90 -27.42
CA GLY A 121 -4.00 9.48 -27.63
C GLY A 121 -3.30 8.88 -28.86
N PHE A 122 -3.08 9.69 -29.89
CA PHE A 122 -2.33 9.29 -31.09
C PHE A 122 -0.81 9.41 -30.92
N TYR A 123 -0.33 10.29 -30.03
CA TYR A 123 1.10 10.62 -29.91
C TYR A 123 1.99 9.46 -29.42
N LYS A 124 1.42 8.42 -28.80
CA LYS A 124 2.11 7.16 -28.49
C LYS A 124 2.53 6.38 -29.75
N TYR A 125 1.80 6.56 -30.85
CA TYR A 125 1.99 5.84 -32.12
C TYR A 125 2.63 6.70 -33.22
N ILE A 126 2.73 8.03 -33.00
CA ILE A 126 3.29 9.00 -33.93
C ILE A 126 4.66 9.49 -33.41
N PRO A 127 5.75 9.35 -34.20
CA PRO A 127 7.08 9.88 -33.85
C PRO A 127 7.04 11.37 -33.47
N LYS A 128 7.86 11.77 -32.48
CA LYS A 128 7.76 13.07 -31.79
C LYS A 128 7.81 14.26 -32.75
N GLU A 129 8.68 14.18 -33.75
CA GLU A 129 8.91 15.14 -34.81
C GLU A 129 7.75 15.29 -35.82
N LYS A 130 6.78 14.36 -35.83
CA LYS A 130 5.61 14.39 -36.73
C LYS A 130 4.31 14.88 -36.07
N ARG A 131 4.29 15.07 -34.75
CA ARG A 131 3.08 15.34 -33.95
C ARG A 131 2.36 16.65 -34.31
N GLU A 132 3.11 17.72 -34.56
CA GLU A 132 2.56 19.01 -35.01
C GLU A 132 2.04 18.96 -36.46
N TYR A 133 2.65 18.14 -37.32
CA TYR A 133 2.14 17.92 -38.68
C TYR A 133 0.81 17.17 -38.65
N PHE A 134 0.64 16.15 -37.79
CA PHE A 134 -0.62 15.43 -37.63
C PHE A 134 -1.77 16.34 -37.15
N LYS A 135 -1.48 17.24 -36.19
CA LYS A 135 -2.44 18.26 -35.73
C LYS A 135 -2.89 19.20 -36.84
N ARG A 136 -1.97 19.61 -37.73
CA ARG A 136 -2.26 20.45 -38.89
C ARG A 136 -3.08 19.71 -39.93
N GLU A 137 -2.74 18.45 -40.21
CA GLU A 137 -3.46 17.56 -41.14
C GLU A 137 -4.95 17.46 -40.77
N LEU A 138 -5.25 17.15 -39.50
CA LEU A 138 -6.63 17.06 -38.99
C LEU A 138 -7.43 18.36 -39.21
N LEU A 139 -6.81 19.51 -38.94
CA LEU A 139 -7.43 20.82 -39.16
C LEU A 139 -7.64 21.12 -40.66
N SER A 140 -6.69 20.78 -41.53
CA SER A 140 -6.85 20.94 -42.99
C SER A 140 -7.89 19.98 -43.59
N SER A 141 -8.06 18.80 -43.01
CA SER A 141 -9.15 17.86 -43.34
C SER A 141 -10.51 18.27 -42.75
N GLY A 142 -10.59 19.37 -42.00
CA GLY A 142 -11.85 19.96 -41.53
C GLY A 142 -12.42 19.34 -40.25
N PHE A 143 -11.59 18.69 -39.42
CA PHE A 143 -11.97 18.30 -38.05
C PHE A 143 -11.93 19.51 -37.12
N GLU A 144 -12.89 19.60 -36.19
CA GLU A 144 -12.90 20.62 -35.14
C GLU A 144 -12.11 20.15 -33.93
N LEU A 145 -11.36 21.06 -33.30
CA LEU A 145 -10.65 20.83 -32.06
C LEU A 145 -11.26 21.70 -30.95
N VAL A 146 -11.70 21.08 -29.86
CA VAL A 146 -12.31 21.80 -28.72
C VAL A 146 -11.29 22.03 -27.61
N TYR A 147 -11.35 23.22 -27.02
CA TYR A 147 -10.41 23.70 -26.01
C TYR A 147 -11.09 24.13 -24.66
N SER A 148 -12.43 24.29 -24.57
CA SER A 148 -13.24 24.56 -23.33
C SER A 148 -14.78 24.50 -23.62
N SER A 149 -15.70 24.98 -22.74
CA SER A 149 -17.19 24.82 -22.92
C SER A 149 -18.11 25.79 -22.12
N ASN A 150 -19.24 26.30 -22.67
CA ASN A 150 -20.40 26.95 -21.96
C ASN A 150 -21.61 27.32 -22.90
N ILE A 151 -22.91 27.15 -22.53
CA ILE A 151 -24.13 27.55 -23.33
C ILE A 151 -25.37 27.95 -22.42
N LYS A 152 -26.31 28.86 -22.84
CA LYS A 152 -27.53 29.41 -22.10
C LYS A 152 -28.77 29.89 -22.96
N SER A 153 -29.95 30.25 -22.38
CA SER A 153 -31.23 30.75 -23.05
C SER A 153 -32.16 31.78 -22.26
N LYS A 154 -33.33 32.30 -22.78
CA LYS A 154 -34.07 33.58 -22.35
C LYS A 154 -35.65 33.69 -22.50
N LYS A 155 -36.34 34.76 -21.97
CA LYS A 155 -37.83 35.15 -22.11
C LYS A 155 -38.18 36.70 -22.17
N LYS A 156 -39.48 37.18 -22.17
CA LYS A 156 -40.01 38.59 -22.41
C LYS A 156 -41.31 39.12 -21.62
N VAL A 157 -41.56 40.47 -21.47
CA VAL A 157 -42.65 41.22 -20.66
C VAL A 157 -43.49 42.38 -21.39
N LEU A 158 -44.47 43.09 -20.72
CA LEU A 158 -45.63 44.02 -21.12
C LEU A 158 -45.52 45.60 -20.90
N THR A 159 -46.53 46.46 -21.31
CA THR A 159 -46.49 47.98 -21.47
C THR A 159 -47.75 48.88 -21.08
N TYR A 160 -47.67 50.25 -21.11
CA TYR A 160 -48.68 51.31 -20.66
C TYR A 160 -48.88 52.59 -21.58
N VAL A 161 -49.77 53.57 -21.22
CA VAL A 161 -50.11 54.85 -21.97
C VAL A 161 -50.36 56.11 -21.08
N ASN A 162 -50.28 57.33 -21.67
CA ASN A 162 -50.01 58.69 -21.11
C ASN A 162 -51.05 59.48 -20.27
N GLY A 163 -50.54 60.50 -19.55
CA GLY A 163 -51.31 61.57 -18.88
C GLY A 163 -50.50 62.25 -17.76
N PHE A 164 -50.49 61.62 -16.59
CA PHE A 164 -49.33 61.63 -15.67
C PHE A 164 -48.41 60.41 -15.92
N GLY A 165 -48.72 59.62 -16.98
CA GLY A 165 -48.35 58.21 -17.11
C GLY A 165 -49.28 57.27 -16.35
N TYR A 166 -50.16 57.80 -15.49
CA TYR A 166 -50.98 57.02 -14.57
C TYR A 166 -52.40 57.57 -14.41
N ASP A 167 -53.30 56.66 -14.07
CA ASP A 167 -54.69 56.91 -13.68
C ASP A 167 -54.76 57.20 -12.18
N MET A 168 -55.24 58.38 -11.78
CA MET A 168 -55.29 58.77 -10.37
C MET A 168 -56.27 57.92 -9.55
N ASP A 169 -57.26 57.30 -10.20
CA ASP A 169 -58.17 56.35 -9.54
C ASP A 169 -57.49 54.98 -9.28
N LYS A 170 -56.31 54.74 -9.86
CA LYS A 170 -55.43 53.59 -9.59
C LYS A 170 -54.22 53.90 -8.70
N LEU A 171 -54.01 55.18 -8.36
CA LEU A 171 -52.93 55.64 -7.46
C LEU A 171 -53.45 56.01 -6.06
N ILE A 172 -54.69 56.49 -5.96
CA ILE A 172 -55.31 56.89 -4.69
C ILE A 172 -56.53 55.99 -4.44
N PHE A 173 -56.39 55.05 -3.51
CA PHE A 173 -57.43 54.11 -3.14
C PHE A 173 -58.32 54.67 -2.02
N GLY A 174 -59.62 54.35 -2.06
CA GLY A 174 -60.60 54.75 -1.05
C GLY A 174 -61.28 56.10 -1.33
N ASP A 175 -62.56 56.19 -0.97
CA ASP A 175 -63.46 57.30 -1.33
C ASP A 175 -63.21 58.56 -0.48
N GLU A 176 -62.51 58.42 0.66
CA GLU A 176 -62.20 59.54 1.56
C GLU A 176 -61.35 60.65 0.88
N PHE A 177 -60.65 60.33 -0.21
CA PHE A 177 -59.85 61.28 -0.98
C PHE A 177 -60.51 61.81 -2.26
N ASP A 178 -61.80 61.53 -2.50
CA ASP A 178 -62.48 61.87 -3.75
C ASP A 178 -62.55 63.38 -4.05
N HIS A 179 -62.62 64.24 -3.02
CA HIS A 179 -62.55 65.69 -3.21
C HIS A 179 -61.18 66.13 -3.78
N PHE A 180 -60.10 65.40 -3.46
CA PHE A 180 -58.78 65.60 -4.06
C PHE A 180 -58.63 64.93 -5.43
N LYS A 181 -59.15 63.71 -5.64
CA LYS A 181 -59.17 63.06 -6.97
C LYS A 181 -59.92 63.91 -8.00
N ASN A 182 -61.08 64.44 -7.62
CA ASN A 182 -61.87 65.35 -8.46
C ASN A 182 -61.13 66.67 -8.72
N PHE A 183 -60.46 67.25 -7.71
CA PHE A 183 -59.56 68.38 -7.95
C PHE A 183 -58.52 68.09 -9.03
N CYS A 184 -57.83 66.94 -8.94
CA CYS A 184 -56.83 66.53 -9.93
C CYS A 184 -57.45 66.37 -11.33
N LYS A 185 -58.63 65.74 -11.43
CA LYS A 185 -59.39 65.59 -12.69
C LYS A 185 -59.77 66.93 -13.33
N TYR A 186 -60.01 67.98 -12.52
CA TYR A 186 -60.26 69.36 -13.00
C TYR A 186 -58.99 70.20 -13.26
N GLN A 187 -57.79 69.69 -13.00
CA GLN A 187 -56.53 70.40 -13.26
C GLN A 187 -55.72 69.81 -14.44
N LYS A 188 -56.35 69.00 -15.30
CA LYS A 188 -55.75 68.27 -16.45
C LYS A 188 -54.83 69.08 -17.37
N ASN A 189 -54.94 70.41 -17.41
CA ASN A 189 -54.15 71.28 -18.30
C ASN A 189 -53.00 72.03 -17.57
N LYS A 190 -52.70 71.70 -16.30
CA LYS A 190 -51.56 72.26 -15.56
C LYS A 190 -50.50 71.17 -15.31
N ASN A 191 -49.26 71.44 -15.74
CA ASN A 191 -48.10 70.62 -15.39
C ASN A 191 -47.63 70.90 -13.96
N TYR A 192 -47.98 70.02 -13.03
CA TYR A 192 -47.40 70.01 -11.68
C TYR A 192 -46.10 69.21 -11.68
N ARG A 193 -45.01 69.84 -11.19
CA ARG A 193 -43.68 69.21 -11.15
C ARG A 193 -43.46 68.31 -9.93
N SER A 194 -44.38 68.29 -8.96
CA SER A 194 -44.32 67.39 -7.80
C SER A 194 -45.67 67.20 -7.10
N PHE A 195 -45.80 66.13 -6.32
CA PHE A 195 -47.01 65.88 -5.51
C PHE A 195 -47.14 66.93 -4.41
N LYS A 196 -46.03 67.37 -3.80
CA LYS A 196 -46.05 68.49 -2.85
C LYS A 196 -46.66 69.76 -3.46
N MET A 197 -46.27 70.13 -4.69
CA MET A 197 -46.83 71.31 -5.37
C MET A 197 -48.34 71.17 -5.63
N LEU A 198 -48.80 69.99 -6.03
CA LEU A 198 -50.22 69.69 -6.27
C LEU A 198 -51.05 69.78 -4.97
N ILE A 199 -50.53 69.27 -3.85
CA ILE A 199 -51.18 69.33 -2.53
C ILE A 199 -51.20 70.77 -1.99
N GLU A 200 -50.12 71.53 -2.14
CA GLU A 200 -50.08 72.95 -1.71
C GLU A 200 -50.97 73.85 -2.58
N ASP A 201 -51.21 73.56 -3.86
CA ASP A 201 -52.19 74.30 -4.67
C ASP A 201 -53.64 73.90 -4.33
N TYR A 202 -53.89 72.63 -4.00
CA TYR A 202 -55.19 72.17 -3.48
C TYR A 202 -55.56 72.82 -2.14
N LYS A 203 -54.60 72.92 -1.23
CA LYS A 203 -54.70 73.54 0.11
C LYS A 203 -55.11 75.02 0.09
N LYS A 204 -54.95 75.71 -1.05
CA LYS A 204 -55.41 77.10 -1.25
C LYS A 204 -56.89 77.22 -1.58
N ARG A 205 -57.63 76.13 -1.83
CA ARG A 205 -59.08 76.18 -2.05
C ARG A 205 -59.82 76.49 -0.75
N GLU A 206 -60.91 77.25 -0.87
CA GLU A 206 -61.81 77.49 0.24
C GLU A 206 -62.37 76.18 0.82
N LYS A 207 -62.57 76.15 2.14
CA LYS A 207 -63.22 75.06 2.90
C LYS A 207 -62.49 73.70 2.96
N VAL A 208 -61.20 73.62 2.63
CA VAL A 208 -60.40 72.39 2.91
C VAL A 208 -59.87 72.41 4.35
N SER A 209 -60.12 71.35 5.14
CA SER A 209 -59.68 71.32 6.55
C SER A 209 -58.19 70.96 6.68
N LYS A 210 -57.53 71.52 7.71
CA LYS A 210 -56.12 71.19 8.02
C LYS A 210 -55.92 69.71 8.31
N THR A 211 -56.90 69.06 8.95
CA THR A 211 -56.92 67.63 9.24
C THR A 211 -57.02 66.79 7.97
N TYR A 212 -57.79 67.22 6.96
CA TYR A 212 -57.88 66.56 5.66
C TYR A 212 -56.56 66.64 4.88
N ILE A 213 -55.93 67.81 4.85
CA ILE A 213 -54.59 67.99 4.25
C ILE A 213 -53.55 67.14 4.99
N LYS A 214 -53.61 67.04 6.32
CA LYS A 214 -52.70 66.19 7.10
C LYS A 214 -52.86 64.71 6.74
N LYS A 215 -54.10 64.20 6.71
CA LYS A 215 -54.39 62.83 6.24
C LYS A 215 -53.92 62.57 4.81
N LEU A 216 -54.04 63.55 3.92
CA LEU A 216 -53.58 63.45 2.54
C LEU A 216 -52.05 63.33 2.48
N TYR A 217 -51.31 64.17 3.22
CA TYR A 217 -49.85 64.05 3.37
C TYR A 217 -49.46 62.69 3.98
N GLU A 218 -50.12 62.27 5.06
CA GLU A 218 -49.89 60.96 5.71
C GLU A 218 -50.14 59.78 4.73
N TYR A 219 -51.18 59.83 3.90
CA TYR A 219 -51.44 58.84 2.86
C TYR A 219 -50.32 58.80 1.81
N PHE A 220 -49.88 59.95 1.31
CA PHE A 220 -48.79 60.02 0.33
C PHE A 220 -47.42 59.64 0.92
N GLU A 221 -47.19 59.86 2.23
CA GLU A 221 -46.00 59.40 2.95
C GLU A 221 -46.03 57.88 3.17
N LEU A 222 -47.16 57.32 3.63
CA LEU A 222 -47.35 55.88 3.83
C LEU A 222 -47.20 55.07 2.54
N ASN A 223 -47.64 55.63 1.41
CA ASN A 223 -47.50 55.02 0.08
C ASN A 223 -46.16 55.37 -0.61
N ASN A 224 -45.17 55.93 0.11
CA ASN A 224 -43.83 56.29 -0.37
C ASN A 224 -43.79 57.25 -1.58
N MET A 225 -44.86 58.00 -1.83
CA MET A 225 -44.93 58.97 -2.94
C MET A 225 -44.25 60.29 -2.58
N ILE A 226 -44.20 60.63 -1.29
CA ILE A 226 -43.40 61.71 -0.69
C ILE A 226 -42.72 61.19 0.58
N LYS A 227 -41.62 61.83 1.00
CA LYS A 227 -40.88 61.51 2.23
C LYS A 227 -41.55 62.14 3.46
N PRO A 228 -41.38 61.54 4.66
CA PRO A 228 -41.75 62.14 5.94
C PRO A 228 -41.28 63.61 6.07
N GLY A 229 -42.23 64.53 6.28
CA GLY A 229 -42.00 65.97 6.22
C GLY A 229 -42.30 66.61 4.85
N GLY A 230 -42.96 65.85 3.96
CA GLY A 230 -43.45 66.33 2.67
C GLY A 230 -42.38 66.85 1.69
N GLN A 231 -41.16 66.32 1.68
CA GLN A 231 -40.28 66.47 0.50
C GLN A 231 -40.58 65.33 -0.46
N ASP A 232 -40.73 65.59 -1.75
CA ASP A 232 -40.88 64.52 -2.74
C ASP A 232 -39.63 63.59 -2.70
N TYR A 233 -39.79 62.29 -3.00
CA TYR A 233 -38.63 61.45 -3.27
C TYR A 233 -37.93 62.00 -4.53
N ARG A 234 -36.70 62.52 -4.37
CA ARG A 234 -36.03 63.32 -5.41
C ARG A 234 -35.74 62.57 -6.70
N ASP A 235 -35.73 61.24 -6.68
CA ASP A 235 -35.26 60.39 -7.77
C ASP A 235 -36.29 59.31 -8.17
N ILE A 236 -37.37 59.75 -8.81
CA ILE A 236 -38.17 58.89 -9.73
C ILE A 236 -38.05 59.39 -11.18
N PHE A 237 -37.76 60.69 -11.35
CA PHE A 237 -37.56 61.33 -12.65
C PHE A 237 -36.21 62.05 -12.65
N ASN A 238 -35.17 61.35 -13.11
CA ASN A 238 -33.95 62.04 -13.54
C ASN A 238 -34.34 62.85 -14.79
N ASN A 239 -34.63 64.13 -14.61
CA ASN A 239 -35.17 64.98 -15.68
C ASN A 239 -34.20 65.11 -16.85
N GLU A 240 -32.88 65.13 -16.62
CA GLU A 240 -31.90 65.14 -17.70
C GLU A 240 -32.00 63.87 -18.54
N LEU A 241 -31.97 62.69 -17.90
CA LEU A 241 -32.16 61.40 -18.59
C LEU A 241 -33.51 61.35 -19.32
N ARG A 242 -34.58 61.87 -18.71
CA ARG A 242 -35.89 61.96 -19.33
C ARG A 242 -35.88 62.84 -20.59
N TYR A 243 -35.29 64.04 -20.52
CA TYR A 243 -35.17 64.92 -21.68
C TYR A 243 -34.31 64.29 -22.78
N THR A 244 -33.14 63.74 -22.44
CA THR A 244 -32.26 63.07 -23.42
C THR A 244 -32.96 61.88 -24.11
N LEU A 245 -33.79 61.11 -23.39
CA LEU A 245 -34.56 60.02 -23.97
C LEU A 245 -35.73 60.52 -24.83
N GLU A 246 -36.53 61.47 -24.34
CA GLU A 246 -37.67 62.03 -25.07
C GLU A 246 -37.23 62.79 -26.35
N GLU A 247 -36.11 63.52 -26.32
CA GLU A 247 -35.49 64.16 -27.50
C GLU A 247 -35.05 63.16 -28.58
N ASN A 248 -34.73 61.92 -28.18
CA ASN A 248 -34.35 60.84 -29.09
C ASN A 248 -35.53 59.91 -29.45
N ASN A 249 -36.78 60.33 -29.19
CA ASN A 249 -38.02 59.57 -29.39
C ASN A 249 -38.11 58.26 -28.57
N ILE A 250 -37.53 58.23 -27.37
CA ILE A 250 -37.53 57.07 -26.48
C ILE A 250 -38.35 57.43 -25.23
N ASN A 251 -39.45 56.69 -25.01
CA ASN A 251 -40.34 56.96 -23.88
C ASN A 251 -39.63 56.59 -22.56
N TYR A 252 -39.49 57.58 -21.67
CA TYR A 252 -38.84 57.41 -20.36
C TYR A 252 -39.52 56.33 -19.49
N ALA A 253 -40.85 56.25 -19.49
CA ALA A 253 -41.58 55.26 -18.70
C ALA A 253 -41.35 53.84 -19.25
N ASP A 254 -41.35 53.66 -20.57
CA ASP A 254 -41.03 52.36 -21.18
C ASP A 254 -39.57 51.98 -20.92
N PHE A 255 -38.62 52.92 -20.99
CA PHE A 255 -37.24 52.69 -20.62
C PHE A 255 -37.10 52.21 -19.16
N ILE A 256 -37.68 52.94 -18.20
CA ILE A 256 -37.62 52.60 -16.77
C ILE A 256 -38.28 51.24 -16.51
N ASN A 257 -39.46 50.98 -17.08
CA ASN A 257 -40.17 49.71 -16.93
C ASN A 257 -39.36 48.53 -17.49
N ILE A 258 -38.67 48.69 -18.62
CA ILE A 258 -37.86 47.61 -19.21
C ILE A 258 -36.54 47.44 -18.44
N TYR A 259 -35.83 48.54 -18.14
CA TYR A 259 -34.53 48.52 -17.47
C TYR A 259 -34.60 47.92 -16.05
N PHE A 260 -35.65 48.28 -15.29
CA PHE A 260 -35.89 47.78 -13.93
C PHE A 260 -36.88 46.60 -13.84
N SER A 261 -37.33 46.02 -14.97
CA SER A 261 -38.15 44.79 -14.92
C SER A 261 -37.40 43.65 -14.22
N GLU A 262 -38.10 42.81 -13.45
CA GLU A 262 -37.49 41.62 -12.82
C GLU A 262 -36.74 40.76 -13.85
N GLU A 263 -37.33 40.57 -15.03
CA GLU A 263 -36.74 39.83 -16.12
C GLU A 263 -35.47 40.49 -16.72
N ASN A 264 -35.29 41.80 -16.55
CA ASN A 264 -34.04 42.46 -16.88
C ASN A 264 -33.02 42.37 -15.74
N LEU A 265 -33.46 42.54 -14.50
CA LEU A 265 -32.63 42.42 -13.30
C LEU A 265 -32.13 40.98 -13.04
N GLN A 266 -32.83 39.96 -13.52
CA GLN A 266 -32.45 38.53 -13.42
C GLN A 266 -31.62 38.02 -14.62
N LYS A 267 -31.23 38.88 -15.57
CA LYS A 267 -30.27 38.50 -16.63
C LYS A 267 -28.85 38.56 -16.09
N ASP A 268 -27.97 37.73 -16.68
CA ASP A 268 -26.52 37.75 -16.43
C ASP A 268 -25.87 39.14 -16.62
N GLU A 269 -26.47 39.99 -17.45
CA GLU A 269 -26.02 41.37 -17.72
C GLU A 269 -27.23 42.33 -17.60
N PRO A 270 -27.66 42.70 -16.38
CA PRO A 270 -28.89 43.47 -16.20
C PRO A 270 -28.77 44.90 -16.77
N TYR A 271 -27.56 45.43 -16.88
CA TYR A 271 -27.30 46.78 -17.38
C TYR A 271 -27.26 46.89 -18.91
N LYS A 272 -27.15 45.76 -19.65
CA LYS A 272 -26.98 45.74 -21.12
C LYS A 272 -28.05 46.55 -21.87
N TYR A 273 -29.28 46.58 -21.34
CA TYR A 273 -30.37 47.35 -21.94
C TYR A 273 -30.12 48.87 -21.89
N GLY A 274 -29.57 49.38 -20.78
CA GLY A 274 -29.20 50.80 -20.64
C GLY A 274 -27.91 51.15 -21.38
N LEU A 275 -26.97 50.22 -21.50
CA LEU A 275 -25.70 50.41 -22.21
C LEU A 275 -25.92 50.50 -23.73
N ASN A 276 -26.65 49.53 -24.30
CA ASN A 276 -27.09 49.57 -25.70
C ASN A 276 -27.89 50.85 -26.01
N LEU A 277 -28.57 51.41 -25.01
CA LEU A 277 -29.30 52.66 -25.14
C LEU A 277 -28.36 53.87 -25.13
N ILE A 278 -27.37 53.93 -24.23
CA ILE A 278 -26.32 54.96 -24.23
C ILE A 278 -25.56 54.96 -25.56
N GLU A 279 -25.14 53.79 -26.05
CA GLU A 279 -24.50 53.64 -27.37
C GLU A 279 -25.42 54.07 -28.53
N ARG A 280 -26.71 53.73 -28.45
CA ARG A 280 -27.70 54.15 -29.47
C ARG A 280 -27.94 55.66 -29.45
N LEU A 281 -27.90 56.31 -28.29
CA LEU A 281 -28.04 57.75 -28.15
C LEU A 281 -26.80 58.46 -28.71
N SER A 282 -25.60 58.02 -28.35
CA SER A 282 -24.35 58.58 -28.86
C SER A 282 -24.18 58.42 -30.38
N ASN A 283 -24.76 57.36 -30.96
CA ASN A 283 -24.71 57.11 -32.41
C ASN A 283 -25.79 57.85 -33.23
N ASN A 284 -26.83 58.42 -32.60
CA ASN A 284 -27.94 59.08 -33.30
C ASN A 284 -28.00 60.61 -33.09
N SER A 285 -27.31 61.17 -32.10
CA SER A 285 -27.37 62.61 -31.81
C SER A 285 -26.67 63.44 -32.90
N LYS A 286 -27.45 64.29 -33.61
CA LYS A 286 -26.91 65.28 -34.55
C LYS A 286 -26.18 66.46 -33.89
N ASP A 287 -26.23 66.56 -32.57
CA ASP A 287 -25.51 67.54 -31.74
C ASP A 287 -24.69 66.83 -30.66
N ASN A 288 -23.45 67.30 -30.42
CA ASN A 288 -22.42 66.69 -29.58
C ASN A 288 -22.67 66.76 -28.05
N ASN A 289 -23.90 66.52 -27.58
CA ASN A 289 -24.25 66.71 -26.16
C ASN A 289 -24.12 65.48 -25.26
N VAL A 290 -23.95 64.27 -25.79
CA VAL A 290 -23.53 63.09 -24.99
C VAL A 290 -22.02 62.92 -25.10
N ASN A 291 -21.28 63.69 -24.31
CA ASN A 291 -19.82 63.72 -24.34
C ASN A 291 -19.21 62.48 -23.66
N LEU A 292 -19.26 61.34 -24.36
CA LEU A 292 -18.63 60.07 -23.95
C LEU A 292 -17.12 60.23 -23.73
N ASP A 293 -16.44 61.08 -24.50
CA ASP A 293 -15.00 61.33 -24.34
C ASP A 293 -14.66 61.85 -22.94
N ASN A 294 -15.50 62.75 -22.38
CA ASN A 294 -15.35 63.25 -21.02
C ASN A 294 -15.65 62.16 -19.96
N TYR A 295 -16.53 61.20 -20.26
CA TYR A 295 -16.79 60.05 -19.39
C TYR A 295 -15.61 59.07 -19.39
N TYR A 296 -15.16 58.65 -20.57
CA TYR A 296 -13.97 57.79 -20.73
C TYR A 296 -12.71 58.46 -20.14
N LYS A 297 -12.57 59.79 -20.27
CA LYS A 297 -11.50 60.55 -19.62
C LYS A 297 -11.54 60.41 -18.10
N LYS A 298 -12.68 60.67 -17.46
CA LYS A 298 -12.85 60.49 -16.00
C LYS A 298 -12.61 59.05 -15.56
N MET A 299 -13.11 58.08 -16.32
CA MET A 299 -12.86 56.67 -16.06
C MET A 299 -11.38 56.31 -16.13
N ASN A 300 -10.65 56.82 -17.11
CA ASN A 300 -9.21 56.61 -17.24
C ASN A 300 -8.41 57.33 -16.14
N GLU A 301 -8.84 58.53 -15.71
CA GLU A 301 -8.27 59.24 -14.55
C GLU A 301 -8.44 58.41 -13.26
N SER A 302 -9.66 57.94 -12.97
CA SER A 302 -9.94 57.07 -11.81
C SER A 302 -9.22 55.72 -11.90
N LEU A 303 -9.18 55.08 -13.07
CA LEU A 303 -8.43 53.84 -13.29
C LEU A 303 -6.93 54.03 -13.04
N THR A 304 -6.39 55.19 -13.41
CA THR A 304 -4.99 55.55 -13.15
C THR A 304 -4.75 55.74 -11.66
N ASN A 305 -5.65 56.42 -10.94
CA ASN A 305 -5.60 56.54 -9.48
C ASN A 305 -5.61 55.16 -8.80
N LEU A 306 -6.54 54.27 -9.20
CA LEU A 306 -6.60 52.90 -8.70
C LEU A 306 -5.29 52.13 -8.99
N LYS A 307 -4.79 52.16 -10.22
CA LYS A 307 -3.55 51.45 -10.62
C LYS A 307 -2.30 51.95 -9.89
N ASN A 308 -2.27 53.23 -9.52
CA ASN A 308 -1.18 53.85 -8.77
C ASN A 308 -1.26 53.61 -7.26
N HIS A 309 -2.41 53.17 -6.72
CA HIS A 309 -2.57 52.94 -5.29
C HIS A 309 -1.72 51.75 -4.82
N MET A 310 -0.99 51.87 -3.69
CA MET A 310 -0.04 50.84 -3.23
C MET A 310 -0.68 49.44 -3.06
N ASN A 311 -1.88 49.39 -2.46
CA ASN A 311 -2.61 48.14 -2.24
C ASN A 311 -3.22 47.54 -3.54
N TYR A 312 -3.16 48.22 -4.68
CA TYR A 312 -3.66 47.69 -5.96
C TYR A 312 -2.98 46.40 -6.35
N LYS A 313 -1.66 46.28 -6.16
CA LYS A 313 -0.91 45.05 -6.42
C LYS A 313 -1.42 43.85 -5.62
N LEU A 314 -1.98 44.09 -4.43
CA LEU A 314 -2.53 43.06 -3.56
C LEU A 314 -3.90 42.56 -4.05
N ILE A 315 -4.66 43.37 -4.80
CA ILE A 315 -6.03 43.05 -5.20
C ILE A 315 -6.22 42.86 -6.72
N SER A 316 -5.30 43.34 -7.56
CA SER A 316 -5.49 43.42 -9.01
C SER A 316 -5.76 42.06 -9.67
N HIS A 317 -5.17 40.99 -9.13
CA HIS A 317 -5.33 39.60 -9.59
C HIS A 317 -6.44 38.85 -8.84
N TYR A 318 -7.40 39.55 -8.24
CA TYR A 318 -8.63 38.95 -7.71
C TYR A 318 -9.76 39.12 -8.70
N ARG A 319 -10.65 38.13 -8.75
CA ARG A 319 -11.90 38.29 -9.47
C ARG A 319 -12.80 39.27 -8.72
N ILE A 320 -13.52 40.08 -9.48
CA ILE A 320 -14.37 41.13 -8.93
C ILE A 320 -15.42 40.52 -8.00
N ASN A 321 -16.10 39.44 -8.40
CA ASN A 321 -17.08 38.74 -7.57
C ASN A 321 -16.53 38.24 -6.22
N GLU A 322 -15.35 37.62 -6.21
CA GLU A 322 -14.67 37.13 -5.00
C GLU A 322 -14.32 38.29 -4.06
N PHE A 323 -13.66 39.32 -4.60
CA PHE A 323 -13.31 40.53 -3.85
C PHE A 323 -14.55 41.21 -3.26
N VAL A 324 -15.57 41.44 -4.08
CA VAL A 324 -16.83 42.09 -3.69
C VAL A 324 -17.60 41.27 -2.65
N LYS A 325 -17.57 39.94 -2.71
CA LYS A 325 -18.19 39.04 -1.72
C LYS A 325 -17.48 39.07 -0.36
N ILE A 326 -16.15 39.14 -0.35
CA ILE A 326 -15.33 39.18 0.88
C ILE A 326 -15.43 40.55 1.56
N THR A 327 -15.25 41.60 0.78
CA THR A 327 -15.25 43.00 1.24
C THR A 327 -16.64 43.55 1.51
N LYS A 328 -17.68 42.94 0.90
CA LYS A 328 -19.11 43.30 0.98
C LYS A 328 -19.44 44.69 0.43
N ILE A 329 -18.62 45.23 -0.47
CA ILE A 329 -18.72 46.61 -0.98
C ILE A 329 -19.86 46.86 -1.98
N SER A 330 -20.39 45.80 -2.62
CA SER A 330 -21.50 45.93 -3.58
C SER A 330 -22.25 44.60 -3.73
N ASN A 331 -23.50 44.67 -4.18
CA ASN A 331 -24.23 43.48 -4.65
C ASN A 331 -24.28 43.39 -6.18
N LEU A 332 -23.97 44.49 -6.88
CA LEU A 332 -24.17 44.66 -8.33
C LEU A 332 -23.16 43.85 -9.17
N PHE A 333 -21.96 43.62 -8.62
CA PHE A 333 -20.85 42.94 -9.29
C PHE A 333 -20.57 41.55 -8.71
N ARG A 334 -21.56 40.93 -8.05
CA ARG A 334 -21.42 39.61 -7.40
C ARG A 334 -21.22 38.44 -8.36
N ASP A 335 -21.53 38.63 -9.63
CA ASP A 335 -21.38 37.61 -10.68
C ASP A 335 -20.29 37.97 -11.70
N ASP A 336 -19.61 39.12 -11.53
CA ASP A 336 -18.53 39.56 -12.42
C ASP A 336 -17.26 38.73 -12.19
N LYS A 337 -16.91 37.92 -13.20
CA LYS A 337 -15.78 36.98 -13.17
C LYS A 337 -14.47 37.58 -13.67
N ARG A 338 -14.49 38.82 -14.19
CA ARG A 338 -13.28 39.53 -14.64
C ARG A 338 -12.37 39.80 -13.45
N TYR A 339 -11.09 39.97 -13.72
CA TYR A 339 -10.11 40.38 -12.71
C TYR A 339 -10.11 41.91 -12.55
N ILE A 340 -9.72 42.40 -11.38
CA ILE A 340 -9.63 43.84 -11.10
C ILE A 340 -8.60 44.55 -12.01
N TYR A 341 -7.62 43.84 -12.60
CA TYR A 341 -6.73 44.40 -13.61
C TYR A 341 -7.39 44.65 -14.98
N GLU A 342 -8.55 44.04 -15.25
CA GLU A 342 -9.28 44.09 -16.53
C GLU A 342 -10.28 45.26 -16.60
N LEU A 343 -10.37 46.05 -15.52
CA LEU A 343 -11.20 47.25 -15.45
C LEU A 343 -10.68 48.38 -16.36
N GLY A 344 -11.62 49.15 -16.90
CA GLY A 344 -11.40 50.26 -17.83
C GLY A 344 -11.82 49.97 -19.27
N ASN A 345 -12.47 48.84 -19.52
CA ASN A 345 -12.85 48.38 -20.85
C ASN A 345 -14.38 48.43 -21.09
N GLN A 346 -15.18 48.63 -20.04
CA GLN A 346 -16.64 48.75 -20.09
C GLN A 346 -17.09 50.05 -19.41
N LEU A 347 -18.21 50.63 -19.83
CA LEU A 347 -18.71 51.90 -19.28
C LEU A 347 -19.02 51.78 -17.77
N GLU A 348 -19.51 50.63 -17.35
CA GLU A 348 -19.85 50.30 -15.96
C GLU A 348 -18.64 50.30 -15.02
N ASP A 349 -17.44 50.07 -15.57
CA ASP A 349 -16.19 49.93 -14.80
C ASP A 349 -15.92 51.18 -13.97
N TYR A 350 -16.27 52.38 -14.46
CA TYR A 350 -16.09 53.63 -13.70
C TYR A 350 -16.70 53.57 -12.30
N THR A 351 -17.93 53.03 -12.19
CA THR A 351 -18.63 52.95 -10.90
C THR A 351 -17.95 51.94 -9.97
N LEU A 352 -17.47 50.83 -10.52
CA LEU A 352 -16.75 49.82 -9.75
C LEU A 352 -15.36 50.29 -9.32
N ILE A 353 -14.64 51.00 -10.19
CA ILE A 353 -13.33 51.61 -9.89
C ILE A 353 -13.46 52.57 -8.70
N GLU A 354 -14.44 53.48 -8.71
CA GLU A 354 -14.68 54.42 -7.60
C GLU A 354 -15.02 53.68 -6.29
N ILE A 355 -15.86 52.65 -6.34
CA ILE A 355 -16.19 51.82 -5.16
C ILE A 355 -14.95 51.10 -4.60
N ILE A 356 -14.07 50.60 -5.48
CA ILE A 356 -12.83 49.93 -5.09
C ILE A 356 -11.83 50.94 -4.47
N ILE A 357 -11.66 52.13 -5.07
CA ILE A 357 -10.82 53.20 -4.51
C ILE A 357 -11.30 53.57 -3.11
N ASP A 358 -12.60 53.87 -2.96
CA ASP A 358 -13.19 54.29 -1.67
C ASP A 358 -12.94 53.27 -0.57
N TYR A 359 -13.09 51.97 -0.89
CA TYR A 359 -12.85 50.88 0.04
C TYR A 359 -11.37 50.75 0.44
N ILE A 360 -10.45 50.86 -0.51
CA ILE A 360 -9.02 50.73 -0.22
C ILE A 360 -8.52 51.91 0.62
N GLU A 361 -8.92 53.14 0.27
CA GLU A 361 -8.48 54.35 0.96
C GLU A 361 -9.04 54.44 2.38
N LYS A 362 -10.27 53.97 2.62
CA LYS A 362 -10.95 54.11 3.91
C LYS A 362 -10.88 52.88 4.82
N VAL A 363 -10.78 51.67 4.25
CA VAL A 363 -10.95 50.41 4.99
C VAL A 363 -9.75 49.47 4.85
N PHE A 364 -9.30 49.20 3.62
CA PHE A 364 -8.26 48.19 3.35
C PHE A 364 -6.83 48.78 3.36
N LYS A 365 -6.47 49.40 4.49
CA LYS A 365 -5.23 50.16 4.72
C LYS A 365 -3.99 49.29 5.02
N VAL A 366 -3.73 48.25 4.22
CA VAL A 366 -2.63 47.29 4.48
C VAL A 366 -1.26 47.97 4.60
N SER A 367 -0.94 48.89 3.69
CA SER A 367 0.31 49.68 3.69
C SER A 367 0.55 50.54 4.95
N GLU A 368 -0.48 50.84 5.73
CA GLU A 368 -0.35 51.64 6.97
C GLU A 368 -0.08 50.78 8.21
N ILE A 369 -0.31 49.45 8.14
CA ILE A 369 -0.22 48.54 9.30
C ILE A 369 1.18 48.57 9.94
N LYS A 370 2.24 48.50 9.14
CA LYS A 370 3.63 48.57 9.63
C LYS A 370 3.88 49.87 10.40
N THR A 371 3.61 51.00 9.77
CA THR A 371 3.78 52.34 10.36
C THR A 371 2.97 52.48 11.65
N PHE A 372 1.75 51.95 11.67
CA PHE A 372 0.89 51.96 12.86
C PHE A 372 1.50 51.14 14.00
N ILE A 373 1.96 49.91 13.73
CA ILE A 373 2.62 49.03 14.71
C ILE A 373 3.88 49.71 15.27
N ASP A 374 4.70 50.30 14.40
CA ASP A 374 5.92 50.99 14.77
C ASP A 374 5.67 52.23 15.65
N GLN A 375 4.57 52.95 15.45
CA GLN A 375 4.18 54.12 16.25
C GLN A 375 3.42 53.77 17.53
N SER A 376 2.71 52.63 17.57
CA SER A 376 1.79 52.26 18.66
C SER A 376 2.42 51.42 19.77
N LEU A 377 3.64 50.90 19.54
CA LEU A 377 4.40 50.10 20.49
C LEU A 377 5.58 50.90 21.05
N ASN A 378 5.66 51.03 22.36
CA ASN A 378 6.88 51.55 23.02
C ASN A 378 8.00 50.50 23.05
N ASP A 379 9.23 50.93 23.37
CA ASP A 379 10.42 50.06 23.32
C ASP A 379 10.30 48.78 24.16
N ASN A 380 9.65 48.87 25.33
CA ASN A 380 9.43 47.68 26.18
C ASN A 380 8.40 46.74 25.55
N GLN A 381 7.36 47.26 24.88
CA GLN A 381 6.43 46.43 24.10
C GLN A 381 7.15 45.76 22.92
N LYS A 382 7.98 46.49 22.17
CA LYS A 382 8.76 45.96 21.04
C LYS A 382 9.72 44.84 21.50
N LYS A 383 10.45 45.04 22.59
CA LYS A 383 11.33 44.01 23.20
C LYS A 383 10.58 42.76 23.67
N VAL A 384 9.37 42.91 24.22
CA VAL A 384 8.54 41.76 24.64
C VAL A 384 8.05 40.94 23.44
N ILE A 385 7.68 41.60 22.34
CA ILE A 385 7.23 40.92 21.12
C ILE A 385 8.40 40.20 20.43
N SER A 386 9.54 40.86 20.24
CA SER A 386 10.71 40.25 19.59
C SER A 386 11.33 39.13 20.41
N GLY A 387 11.41 39.26 21.74
CA GLY A 387 11.88 38.18 22.61
C GLY A 387 11.03 36.91 22.46
N ARG A 388 9.69 37.07 22.39
CA ARG A 388 8.78 35.93 22.15
C ARG A 388 8.89 35.35 20.75
N ALA A 389 9.11 36.18 19.73
CA ALA A 389 9.36 35.70 18.36
C ALA A 389 10.64 34.85 18.27
N ARG A 390 11.63 35.10 19.14
CA ARG A 390 12.84 34.28 19.30
C ARG A 390 12.69 33.08 20.24
N GLY A 391 11.47 32.78 20.70
CA GLY A 391 11.18 31.65 21.60
C GLY A 391 11.44 31.90 23.09
N GLU A 392 11.92 33.08 23.50
CA GLU A 392 12.23 33.36 24.92
C GLU A 392 10.99 33.20 25.81
N THR A 393 11.18 32.64 27.00
CA THR A 393 10.14 32.55 28.02
C THR A 393 9.83 33.92 28.61
N LEU A 394 8.64 34.05 29.23
CA LEU A 394 8.25 35.26 29.97
C LEU A 394 9.22 35.62 31.12
N GLY A 395 10.00 34.65 31.62
CA GLY A 395 11.02 34.87 32.66
C GLY A 395 12.28 35.52 32.10
N GLU A 396 12.82 34.96 31.02
CA GLU A 396 14.02 35.47 30.33
C GLU A 396 13.78 36.88 29.78
N ILE A 397 12.65 37.12 29.12
CA ILE A 397 12.25 38.46 28.66
C ILE A 397 12.15 39.44 29.84
N GLY A 398 11.63 38.98 30.98
CA GLY A 398 11.52 39.80 32.20
C GLY A 398 12.89 40.25 32.71
N ILE A 399 13.85 39.33 32.77
CA ILE A 399 15.26 39.62 33.11
C ILE A 399 15.85 40.61 32.09
N ASN A 400 15.67 40.36 30.79
CA ASN A 400 16.22 41.17 29.70
C ASN A 400 15.72 42.63 29.67
N ILE A 401 14.54 42.92 30.23
CA ILE A 401 13.95 44.27 30.28
C ILE A 401 13.77 44.83 31.70
N GLY A 402 14.25 44.14 32.74
CA GLY A 402 14.21 44.58 34.13
C GLY A 402 12.80 44.59 34.76
N VAL A 403 11.93 43.65 34.39
CA VAL A 403 10.56 43.53 34.95
C VAL A 403 10.20 42.09 35.32
N THR A 404 9.16 41.90 36.12
CA THR A 404 8.71 40.55 36.50
C THR A 404 8.02 39.81 35.35
N ARG A 405 8.02 38.47 35.39
CA ARG A 405 7.27 37.59 34.46
C ARG A 405 5.82 38.02 34.26
N GLU A 406 5.14 38.38 35.35
CA GLU A 406 3.75 38.86 35.32
C GLU A 406 3.64 40.23 34.63
N ARG A 407 4.64 41.10 34.78
CA ARG A 407 4.65 42.39 34.07
C ARG A 407 4.86 42.20 32.56
N VAL A 408 5.66 41.23 32.13
CA VAL A 408 5.77 40.84 30.71
C VAL A 408 4.41 40.39 30.17
N ARG A 409 3.70 39.51 30.89
CA ARG A 409 2.34 39.06 30.52
C ARG A 409 1.34 40.21 30.39
N GLN A 410 1.37 41.17 31.32
CA GLN A 410 0.52 42.38 31.25
C GLN A 410 0.87 43.27 30.05
N ILE A 411 2.14 43.35 29.67
CA ILE A 411 2.58 44.09 28.49
C ILE A 411 2.01 43.44 27.21
N GLN A 412 2.05 42.10 27.09
CA GLN A 412 1.45 41.37 25.95
C GLN A 412 -0.06 41.62 25.82
N GLU A 413 -0.81 41.48 26.91
CA GLU A 413 -2.26 41.77 26.93
C GLU A 413 -2.58 43.23 26.55
N LYS A 414 -1.73 44.18 26.98
CA LYS A 414 -1.88 45.59 26.58
C LYS A 414 -1.60 45.79 25.09
N VAL A 415 -0.60 45.11 24.52
CA VAL A 415 -0.33 45.13 23.06
C VAL A 415 -1.54 44.60 22.28
N ARG A 416 -2.07 43.42 22.64
CA ARG A 416 -3.23 42.84 21.95
C ARG A 416 -4.44 43.76 21.98
N LYS A 417 -4.78 44.34 23.15
CA LYS A 417 -5.91 45.28 23.28
C LYS A 417 -5.75 46.52 22.41
N ASN A 418 -4.56 47.13 22.39
CA ASN A 418 -4.27 48.31 21.56
C ASN A 418 -4.40 48.02 20.06
N ILE A 419 -4.06 46.81 19.59
CA ILE A 419 -4.14 46.48 18.16
C ILE A 419 -5.59 46.23 17.73
N ILE A 420 -6.38 45.55 18.56
CA ILE A 420 -7.80 45.31 18.30
C ILE A 420 -8.58 46.63 18.26
N SER A 421 -8.31 47.57 19.18
CA SER A 421 -9.06 48.84 19.28
C SER A 421 -8.88 49.79 18.08
N ASN A 422 -7.87 49.57 17.24
CA ASN A 422 -7.51 50.48 16.14
C ASN A 422 -7.82 49.90 14.74
N GLY A 423 -8.64 48.85 14.66
CA GLY A 423 -9.17 48.34 13.39
C GLY A 423 -8.20 47.48 12.55
N ILE A 424 -6.90 47.44 12.88
CA ILE A 424 -5.90 46.59 12.20
C ILE A 424 -6.37 45.14 12.12
N HIS A 425 -6.97 44.62 13.20
CA HIS A 425 -7.50 43.27 13.24
C HIS A 425 -8.45 43.00 12.07
N ASN A 426 -9.38 43.93 11.76
CA ASN A 426 -10.27 43.80 10.61
C ASN A 426 -9.52 43.81 9.28
N THR A 427 -8.50 44.66 9.12
CA THR A 427 -7.70 44.72 7.89
C THR A 427 -6.88 43.43 7.69
N ILE A 428 -6.31 42.86 8.76
CA ILE A 428 -5.60 41.58 8.74
C ILE A 428 -6.57 40.42 8.47
N GLU A 429 -7.74 40.39 9.12
CA GLU A 429 -8.77 39.38 8.82
C GLU A 429 -9.23 39.46 7.36
N THR A 430 -9.45 40.65 6.81
CA THR A 430 -9.79 40.82 5.39
C THR A 430 -8.66 40.37 4.48
N LEU A 431 -7.41 40.71 4.79
CA LEU A 431 -6.24 40.27 4.02
C LEU A 431 -6.11 38.74 4.04
N LEU A 432 -6.28 38.11 5.20
CA LEU A 432 -6.32 36.65 5.32
C LEU A 432 -7.44 36.05 4.48
N LEU A 433 -8.68 36.55 4.59
CA LEU A 433 -9.80 36.06 3.77
C LEU A 433 -9.54 36.16 2.26
N LEU A 434 -8.79 37.17 1.82
CA LEU A 434 -8.34 37.28 0.44
C LEU A 434 -7.25 36.25 0.10
N LEU A 435 -6.24 36.04 0.96
CA LEU A 435 -5.24 34.98 0.74
C LEU A 435 -5.89 33.58 0.68
N PHE A 436 -6.92 33.34 1.51
CA PHE A 436 -7.71 32.12 1.53
C PHE A 436 -8.61 31.88 0.31
N THR A 437 -8.70 32.78 -0.68
CA THR A 437 -9.37 32.43 -1.96
C THR A 437 -8.48 31.65 -2.91
N LYS A 438 -7.17 31.66 -2.67
CA LYS A 438 -6.15 31.03 -3.53
C LYS A 438 -5.51 29.82 -2.86
N ASN A 439 -5.39 29.85 -1.53
CA ASN A 439 -4.76 28.81 -0.72
C ASN A 439 -5.71 28.34 0.38
N ASN A 440 -5.67 27.06 0.78
CA ASN A 440 -6.43 26.57 1.94
C ASN A 440 -5.72 26.86 3.29
N GLN A 441 -4.44 27.23 3.24
CA GLN A 441 -3.60 27.65 4.35
C GLN A 441 -2.81 28.92 4.02
N VAL A 442 -2.37 29.66 5.04
CA VAL A 442 -1.44 30.79 4.89
C VAL A 442 -0.29 30.59 5.87
N HIS A 443 0.95 30.55 5.39
CA HIS A 443 2.11 30.54 6.28
C HIS A 443 2.30 31.92 6.91
N ILE A 444 2.71 31.97 8.17
CA ILE A 444 2.83 33.25 8.90
C ILE A 444 3.89 34.15 8.21
N ASP A 445 4.98 33.56 7.70
CA ASP A 445 6.01 34.27 6.94
C ASP A 445 5.49 34.87 5.61
N GLU A 446 4.49 34.26 4.95
CA GLU A 446 3.85 34.86 3.77
C GLU A 446 3.11 36.15 4.16
N LEU A 447 2.41 36.12 5.30
CA LEU A 447 1.71 37.27 5.83
C LEU A 447 2.68 38.36 6.31
N GLU A 448 3.81 38.01 6.94
CA GLU A 448 4.90 38.96 7.27
C GLU A 448 5.39 39.71 6.04
N ASN A 449 5.67 38.98 4.96
CA ASN A 449 6.17 39.55 3.71
C ASN A 449 5.15 40.52 3.08
N VAL A 450 3.87 40.19 3.09
CA VAL A 450 2.80 41.07 2.58
C VAL A 450 2.61 42.31 3.46
N LEU A 451 2.70 42.16 4.79
CA LEU A 451 2.58 43.26 5.76
C LEU A 451 3.87 44.09 5.89
N ASN A 452 4.99 43.62 5.32
CA ASN A 452 6.34 44.19 5.48
C ASN A 452 6.78 44.31 6.96
N ILE A 453 6.29 43.43 7.83
CA ILE A 453 6.72 43.34 9.23
C ILE A 453 7.60 42.10 9.37
N LYS A 454 8.88 42.28 9.72
CA LYS A 454 9.81 41.18 9.96
C LYS A 454 9.83 40.82 11.44
N GLU A 455 10.13 39.57 11.76
CA GLU A 455 10.37 39.08 13.16
C GLU A 455 9.19 39.38 14.11
N SER A 456 7.99 39.40 13.53
CA SER A 456 6.69 39.75 14.08
C SER A 456 5.71 38.57 14.05
N ASN A 457 6.15 37.33 13.74
CA ASN A 457 5.35 36.10 13.79
C ASN A 457 4.53 36.00 15.09
N TYR A 458 5.13 36.29 16.25
CA TYR A 458 4.41 36.29 17.53
C TYR A 458 3.34 37.40 17.65
N LEU A 459 3.52 38.54 16.98
CA LEU A 459 2.53 39.62 16.91
C LEU A 459 1.30 39.18 16.11
N ILE A 460 1.52 38.53 14.95
CA ILE A 460 0.45 37.95 14.13
C ILE A 460 -0.31 36.90 14.95
N LYS A 461 0.41 35.99 15.63
CA LYS A 461 -0.18 34.99 16.53
C LYS A 461 -1.06 35.64 17.61
N LEU A 462 -0.56 36.66 18.32
CA LEU A 462 -1.33 37.42 19.33
C LEU A 462 -2.58 38.12 18.78
N ILE A 463 -2.58 38.58 17.52
CA ILE A 463 -3.73 39.26 16.90
C ILE A 463 -4.85 38.26 16.57
N LEU A 464 -4.48 37.03 16.20
CA LEU A 464 -5.39 35.99 15.70
C LEU A 464 -5.78 34.95 16.76
N GLU A 465 -5.05 34.86 17.89
CA GLU A 465 -5.29 33.98 19.04
C GLU A 465 -6.76 33.90 19.49
N LYS A 466 -7.53 34.97 19.30
CA LYS A 466 -8.95 35.08 19.66
C LYS A 466 -9.90 35.36 18.49
N SER A 467 -9.46 35.16 17.24
CA SER A 467 -10.37 35.25 16.10
C SER A 467 -11.41 34.13 16.16
N GLU A 468 -12.65 34.44 15.82
CA GLU A 468 -13.72 33.44 15.65
C GLU A 468 -13.60 32.70 14.31
N LYS A 469 -12.86 33.26 13.35
CA LYS A 469 -12.77 32.78 11.96
C LYS A 469 -11.53 31.93 11.68
N PHE A 470 -10.45 32.15 12.41
CA PHE A 470 -9.14 31.53 12.14
C PHE A 470 -8.66 30.66 13.30
N ILE A 471 -7.78 29.71 12.98
CA ILE A 471 -7.00 28.92 13.94
C ILE A 471 -5.54 28.95 13.48
N ILE A 472 -4.61 28.84 14.43
CA ILE A 472 -3.17 28.76 14.18
C ILE A 472 -2.71 27.37 14.63
N ILE A 473 -1.90 26.71 13.80
CA ILE A 473 -1.17 25.50 14.19
C ILE A 473 0.28 25.94 14.41
N ASP A 474 0.69 26.02 15.68
CA ASP A 474 1.97 26.61 16.07
C ASP A 474 3.16 25.77 15.61
N GLU A 475 3.00 24.46 15.54
CA GLU A 475 4.01 23.47 15.12
C GLU A 475 4.34 23.54 13.62
N LEU A 476 3.43 24.11 12.83
CA LEU A 476 3.54 24.21 11.37
C LEU A 476 3.69 25.67 10.88
N ASP A 477 3.60 26.65 11.78
CA ASP A 477 3.57 28.09 11.48
C ASP A 477 2.58 28.48 10.36
N ILE A 478 1.38 27.87 10.39
CA ILE A 478 0.28 28.14 9.47
C ILE A 478 -0.97 28.66 10.18
N ILE A 479 -1.72 29.46 9.42
CA ILE A 479 -3.06 29.96 9.75
C ILE A 479 -4.05 29.22 8.85
N LEU A 480 -5.17 28.79 9.43
CA LEU A 480 -6.28 28.12 8.72
C LEU A 480 -7.61 28.81 9.03
N LEU A 481 -8.58 28.65 8.13
CA LEU A 481 -9.98 28.91 8.46
C LEU A 481 -10.46 27.87 9.48
N LYS A 482 -11.08 28.34 10.57
CA LYS A 482 -11.59 27.47 11.65
C LYS A 482 -12.64 26.48 11.14
N THR A 483 -13.47 26.90 10.19
CA THR A 483 -14.44 26.02 9.50
C THR A 483 -13.78 24.93 8.68
N HIS A 484 -12.61 25.20 8.09
CA HIS A 484 -11.83 24.23 7.32
C HIS A 484 -11.14 23.22 8.25
N TYR A 485 -10.48 23.68 9.31
CA TYR A 485 -9.90 22.80 10.35
C TYR A 485 -10.98 21.92 11.00
N SER A 486 -12.13 22.48 11.43
CA SER A 486 -13.23 21.70 11.98
C SER A 486 -13.72 20.63 11.00
N ARG A 487 -13.90 20.98 9.71
CA ARG A 487 -14.32 20.01 8.69
C ARG A 487 -13.34 18.84 8.54
N ILE A 488 -12.03 19.09 8.60
CA ILE A 488 -11.03 18.00 8.55
C ILE A 488 -11.08 17.18 9.84
N LYS A 489 -11.17 17.84 11.01
CA LYS A 489 -11.22 17.16 12.32
C LYS A 489 -12.47 16.30 12.51
N ASP A 490 -13.64 16.81 12.13
CA ASP A 490 -14.91 16.07 12.13
C ASP A 490 -14.84 14.88 11.15
N TYR A 491 -14.21 15.06 9.99
CA TYR A 491 -13.97 13.98 9.04
C TYR A 491 -13.06 12.89 9.62
N VAL A 492 -11.91 13.26 10.21
CA VAL A 492 -11.00 12.31 10.87
C VAL A 492 -11.72 11.58 12.00
N SER A 493 -12.43 12.31 12.87
CA SER A 493 -13.23 11.71 13.95
C SER A 493 -14.30 10.74 13.45
N SER A 494 -14.87 10.96 12.26
CA SER A 494 -15.88 10.06 11.66
C SER A 494 -15.31 8.74 11.12
N LYS A 495 -13.98 8.62 11.03
CA LYS A 495 -13.26 7.39 10.65
C LYS A 495 -12.77 6.58 11.85
N LEU A 496 -12.84 7.16 13.05
CA LEU A 496 -12.26 6.60 14.26
C LEU A 496 -13.34 5.92 15.12
N ASN A 497 -13.34 4.59 15.08
CA ASN A 497 -14.08 3.73 16.00
C ASN A 497 -13.08 3.01 16.92
N ASP A 498 -13.53 2.43 18.04
CA ASP A 498 -12.66 1.72 19.01
C ASP A 498 -11.89 0.50 18.42
N ASP A 499 -12.32 0.04 17.24
CA ASP A 499 -11.72 -1.06 16.46
C ASP A 499 -10.87 -0.61 15.26
N THR A 500 -10.83 0.68 14.90
CA THR A 500 -10.09 1.16 13.73
C THR A 500 -8.58 1.22 14.00
N LEU A 501 -7.84 0.14 13.79
CA LEU A 501 -6.38 0.10 14.02
C LEU A 501 -5.57 0.85 12.96
N VAL A 502 -6.04 0.85 11.70
CA VAL A 502 -5.34 1.41 10.54
C VAL A 502 -6.34 2.12 9.64
N ILE A 503 -5.99 3.32 9.18
CA ILE A 503 -6.71 4.08 8.15
C ILE A 503 -5.73 4.37 7.02
N LYS A 504 -6.00 3.89 5.81
CA LYS A 504 -5.11 4.13 4.66
C LYS A 504 -5.27 5.55 4.15
N ILE A 505 -4.18 6.16 3.66
CA ILE A 505 -4.20 7.54 3.15
C ILE A 505 -5.19 7.72 1.98
N ASN A 506 -5.44 6.66 1.20
CA ASN A 506 -6.38 6.67 0.08
C ASN A 506 -7.86 6.55 0.50
N GLU A 507 -8.16 6.23 1.77
CA GLU A 507 -9.51 6.27 2.33
C GLU A 507 -9.94 7.67 2.75
N ILE A 508 -8.99 8.62 2.72
CA ILE A 508 -9.11 10.01 3.11
C ILE A 508 -9.11 10.87 1.82
N PRO A 509 -10.27 11.39 1.38
CA PRO A 509 -10.32 12.35 0.29
C PRO A 509 -9.76 13.69 0.77
N PHE A 510 -9.32 14.53 -0.19
CA PHE A 510 -8.73 15.85 0.05
C PHE A 510 -7.36 15.77 0.76
N ILE A 511 -6.36 15.26 0.03
CA ILE A 511 -4.95 15.39 0.42
C ILE A 511 -4.19 15.94 -0.78
N ASP A 512 -4.02 17.26 -0.79
CA ASP A 512 -2.87 17.85 -1.48
C ASP A 512 -1.65 17.86 -0.53
N LYS A 513 -0.46 18.22 -1.05
CA LYS A 513 0.77 18.25 -0.25
C LYS A 513 0.72 19.27 0.90
N THR A 514 -0.12 20.29 0.81
CA THR A 514 -0.26 21.34 1.83
C THR A 514 -1.18 20.89 2.97
N GLU A 515 -2.29 20.23 2.68
CA GLU A 515 -3.22 19.69 3.69
C GLU A 515 -2.67 18.47 4.43
N PHE A 516 -1.67 17.77 3.89
CA PHE A 516 -1.14 16.53 4.47
C PHE A 516 -0.49 16.72 5.87
N GLU A 517 0.24 17.81 6.11
CA GLU A 517 0.82 18.05 7.44
C GLU A 517 -0.24 18.46 8.47
N ILE A 518 -1.30 19.17 8.04
CA ILE A 518 -2.49 19.45 8.88
C ILE A 518 -3.17 18.13 9.26
N LEU A 519 -3.32 17.22 8.29
CA LEU A 519 -3.94 15.92 8.49
C LEU A 519 -3.15 15.08 9.51
N LYS A 520 -1.81 14.99 9.37
CA LYS A 520 -0.94 14.34 10.36
C LYS A 520 -1.07 14.94 11.75
N PHE A 521 -1.09 16.27 11.85
CA PHE A 521 -1.27 16.97 13.12
C PHE A 521 -2.58 16.54 13.80
N ILE A 522 -3.69 16.52 13.04
CA ILE A 522 -5.00 16.10 13.56
C ILE A 522 -5.02 14.61 13.93
N PHE A 523 -4.43 13.70 13.15
CA PHE A 523 -4.33 12.27 13.54
C PHE A 523 -3.51 12.04 14.81
N ASN A 524 -2.43 12.81 15.01
CA ASN A 524 -1.66 12.76 16.25
C ASN A 524 -2.50 13.19 17.48
N GLU A 525 -3.42 14.17 17.35
CA GLU A 525 -4.35 14.52 18.44
C GLU A 525 -5.25 13.33 18.85
N PHE A 526 -5.53 12.41 17.92
CA PHE A 526 -6.29 11.18 18.17
C PHE A 526 -5.41 9.95 18.49
N ASN A 527 -4.10 10.13 18.72
CA ASN A 527 -3.13 9.06 19.00
C ASN A 527 -2.90 8.07 17.82
N TYR A 528 -2.89 8.59 16.59
CA TYR A 528 -2.49 7.87 15.37
C TYR A 528 -1.22 8.48 14.79
N ILE A 529 -0.27 7.62 14.42
CA ILE A 529 0.99 7.99 13.76
C ILE A 529 0.93 7.66 12.27
N PHE A 530 1.66 8.42 11.45
CA PHE A 530 1.78 8.13 10.03
C PHE A 530 2.92 7.14 9.74
N VAL A 531 2.61 6.05 9.05
CA VAL A 531 3.55 4.98 8.66
C VAL A 531 3.39 4.73 7.16
N GLU A 532 4.39 5.09 6.35
CA GLU A 532 4.43 4.92 4.88
C GLU A 532 3.27 5.57 4.10
N ASP A 533 2.08 4.96 4.10
CA ASP A 533 0.88 5.27 3.33
C ASP A 533 -0.40 5.22 4.17
N LYS A 534 -0.29 5.15 5.50
CA LYS A 534 -1.40 4.87 6.42
C LYS A 534 -1.21 5.55 7.78
N PHE A 535 -2.32 5.83 8.43
CA PHE A 535 -2.38 6.23 9.83
C PHE A 535 -2.65 4.99 10.68
N VAL A 536 -1.77 4.71 11.63
CA VAL A 536 -1.83 3.54 12.51
C VAL A 536 -2.01 4.02 13.95
N GLN A 537 -2.90 3.37 14.70
CA GLN A 537 -3.08 3.64 16.11
C GLN A 537 -1.74 3.41 16.85
N ASN A 538 -1.27 4.38 17.62
CA ASN A 538 0.07 4.32 18.21
C ASN A 538 0.19 3.32 19.38
N SER A 539 -0.93 3.01 20.04
CA SER A 539 -0.98 2.14 21.24
C SER A 539 -1.77 0.85 20.99
N ILE A 540 -1.21 -0.08 20.20
CA ILE A 540 -1.80 -1.38 19.87
C ILE A 540 -1.14 -2.49 20.70
N SER A 541 -1.93 -3.46 21.19
CA SER A 541 -1.39 -4.65 21.86
C SER A 541 -0.82 -5.64 20.84
N ILE A 542 0.24 -6.36 21.22
CA ILE A 542 0.89 -7.32 20.32
C ILE A 542 -0.04 -8.43 19.82
N VAL A 543 -1.02 -8.86 20.63
CA VAL A 543 -1.99 -9.89 20.22
C VAL A 543 -2.94 -9.33 19.17
N ARG A 544 -3.53 -8.14 19.43
CA ARG A 544 -4.41 -7.44 18.47
C ARG A 544 -3.69 -7.07 17.16
N ALA A 545 -2.40 -6.78 17.24
CA ALA A 545 -1.54 -6.57 16.07
C ALA A 545 -1.32 -7.85 15.25
N ILE A 546 -1.12 -8.99 15.91
CA ILE A 546 -1.01 -10.30 15.25
C ILE A 546 -2.35 -10.68 14.62
N GLU A 547 -3.47 -10.52 15.33
CA GLU A 547 -4.82 -10.77 14.81
C GLU A 547 -5.08 -9.95 13.54
N TYR A 548 -4.83 -8.64 13.58
CA TYR A 548 -4.98 -7.77 12.41
C TYR A 548 -4.10 -8.20 11.23
N VAL A 549 -2.84 -8.57 11.49
CA VAL A 549 -1.92 -9.04 10.45
C VAL A 549 -2.39 -10.37 9.85
N PHE A 550 -2.84 -11.33 10.66
CA PHE A 550 -3.33 -12.62 10.17
C PHE A 550 -4.68 -12.47 9.45
N ASP A 551 -5.60 -11.62 9.92
CA ASP A 551 -6.87 -11.30 9.26
C ASP A 551 -6.67 -10.64 7.89
N ASN A 552 -5.73 -9.68 7.78
CA ASN A 552 -5.39 -9.08 6.48
C ASN A 552 -4.63 -10.04 5.55
N ASN A 553 -4.27 -11.23 6.02
CA ASN A 553 -3.56 -12.27 5.29
C ASN A 553 -4.26 -13.65 5.41
N ARG A 554 -5.61 -13.73 5.42
CA ARG A 554 -6.38 -14.98 5.68
C ARG A 554 -5.94 -16.22 4.88
N ASN A 555 -5.41 -16.03 3.67
CA ASN A 555 -4.96 -17.11 2.78
C ASN A 555 -3.54 -17.61 3.11
N GLU A 556 -2.79 -16.89 3.94
CA GLU A 556 -1.43 -17.25 4.32
C GLU A 556 -1.41 -18.25 5.48
N ILE A 557 -0.46 -19.18 5.37
CA ILE A 557 -0.17 -20.19 6.37
C ILE A 557 1.27 -19.95 6.83
N ILE A 558 1.49 -19.80 8.14
CA ILE A 558 2.74 -19.35 8.73
C ILE A 558 3.26 -20.37 9.75
N THR A 559 4.43 -20.94 9.46
CA THR A 559 5.11 -21.89 10.34
C THR A 559 6.00 -21.17 11.37
N ASN A 560 6.09 -21.70 12.59
CA ASN A 560 7.04 -21.27 13.62
C ASN A 560 8.45 -21.81 13.32
N ASN A 561 9.05 -21.24 12.28
CA ASN A 561 10.46 -21.35 11.92
C ASN A 561 11.07 -19.93 11.78
N GLU A 562 12.34 -19.83 11.38
CA GLU A 562 13.02 -18.54 11.22
C GLU A 562 12.38 -17.69 10.10
N ASP A 563 12.04 -18.29 8.96
CA ASP A 563 11.34 -17.61 7.86
C ASP A 563 9.99 -17.02 8.31
N GLY A 564 9.17 -17.81 9.01
CA GLY A 564 7.88 -17.36 9.53
C GLY A 564 8.01 -16.32 10.65
N PHE A 565 9.07 -16.39 11.46
CA PHE A 565 9.39 -15.33 12.43
C PHE A 565 9.72 -14.02 11.74
N ILE A 566 10.61 -14.06 10.74
CA ILE A 566 10.97 -12.90 9.91
C ILE A 566 9.72 -12.39 9.18
N LYS A 567 8.89 -13.27 8.62
CA LYS A 567 7.66 -12.91 7.92
C LYS A 567 6.66 -12.17 8.82
N VAL A 568 6.31 -12.72 9.98
CA VAL A 568 5.38 -12.05 10.92
C VAL A 568 5.98 -10.73 11.43
N LYS A 569 7.28 -10.68 11.73
CA LYS A 569 7.95 -9.44 12.13
C LYS A 569 7.92 -8.38 11.03
N ASN A 570 8.15 -8.77 9.77
CA ASN A 570 8.10 -7.87 8.63
C ASN A 570 6.67 -7.41 8.33
N LEU A 571 5.67 -8.30 8.43
CA LEU A 571 4.26 -7.94 8.27
C LEU A 571 3.78 -6.98 9.36
N ILE A 572 4.14 -7.20 10.64
CA ILE A 572 3.82 -6.26 11.72
C ILE A 572 4.51 -4.91 11.49
N LYS A 573 5.79 -4.91 11.06
CA LYS A 573 6.51 -3.67 10.77
C LYS A 573 5.95 -2.91 9.56
N SER A 574 5.60 -3.59 8.47
CA SER A 574 5.05 -2.95 7.26
C SER A 574 3.58 -2.54 7.41
N MET A 575 2.76 -3.34 8.10
CA MET A 575 1.33 -3.03 8.29
C MET A 575 1.06 -2.05 9.43
N LEU A 576 1.90 -2.04 10.48
CA LEU A 576 1.64 -1.27 11.70
C LEU A 576 2.79 -0.37 12.17
N GLY A 577 3.95 -0.37 11.50
CA GLY A 577 5.12 0.42 11.91
C GLY A 577 5.78 -0.05 13.23
N MET A 578 5.32 -1.15 13.81
CA MET A 578 5.71 -1.62 15.13
C MET A 578 6.95 -2.52 15.07
N GLU A 579 7.97 -2.22 15.88
CA GLU A 579 9.18 -3.05 15.98
C GLU A 579 9.04 -4.17 17.01
N ILE A 580 9.25 -5.41 16.55
CA ILE A 580 9.26 -6.60 17.42
C ILE A 580 10.68 -6.87 17.95
N THR A 581 10.86 -6.64 19.25
CA THR A 581 12.10 -6.92 20.00
C THR A 581 12.10 -8.31 20.66
N SER A 582 10.96 -9.00 20.72
CA SER A 582 10.84 -10.32 21.34
C SER A 582 11.36 -11.44 20.44
N ASN A 583 11.98 -12.46 21.03
CA ASN A 583 12.45 -13.65 20.31
C ASN A 583 11.30 -14.49 19.70
N GLN A 584 11.63 -15.37 18.75
CA GLN A 584 10.70 -16.25 18.03
C GLN A 584 9.72 -16.99 18.96
N ARG A 585 10.23 -17.64 20.02
CA ARG A 585 9.40 -18.38 20.98
C ARG A 585 8.36 -17.48 21.65
N SER A 586 8.73 -16.25 22.00
CA SER A 586 7.84 -15.27 22.64
C SER A 586 6.82 -14.72 21.67
N LEU A 587 7.19 -14.51 20.40
CA LEU A 587 6.26 -14.06 19.36
C LEU A 587 5.23 -15.14 19.04
N PHE A 588 5.65 -16.38 18.74
CA PHE A 588 4.72 -17.46 18.41
C PHE A 588 3.87 -17.93 19.60
N SER A 589 4.30 -17.71 20.85
CA SER A 589 3.42 -17.86 22.01
C SER A 589 2.26 -16.87 22.00
N ARG A 590 2.45 -15.66 21.45
CA ARG A 590 1.41 -14.65 21.29
C ARG A 590 0.55 -14.92 20.05
N VAL A 591 1.14 -15.47 18.98
CA VAL A 591 0.39 -15.99 17.81
C VAL A 591 -0.60 -17.07 18.24
N ALA A 592 -0.16 -18.03 19.07
CA ALA A 592 -1.04 -19.05 19.63
C ALA A 592 -2.04 -18.54 20.71
N SER A 593 -2.02 -17.24 21.04
CA SER A 593 -2.95 -16.60 21.98
C SER A 593 -3.93 -15.64 21.29
N ALA A 594 -3.84 -15.49 19.97
CA ALA A 594 -4.73 -14.67 19.16
C ALA A 594 -6.00 -15.46 18.81
N GLU A 595 -7.17 -14.85 18.97
CA GLU A 595 -8.47 -15.55 19.06
C GLU A 595 -8.79 -16.39 17.81
N ASN A 596 -8.66 -15.78 16.63
CA ASN A 596 -8.94 -16.42 15.34
C ASN A 596 -7.67 -16.95 14.63
N VAL A 597 -6.54 -17.08 15.33
CA VAL A 597 -5.27 -17.57 14.75
C VAL A 597 -5.00 -19.00 15.21
N ILE A 598 -5.47 -19.95 14.42
CA ILE A 598 -5.57 -21.36 14.79
C ILE A 598 -4.40 -22.20 14.26
N LEU A 599 -4.17 -23.35 14.90
CA LEU A 599 -3.15 -24.31 14.49
C LEU A 599 -3.67 -25.20 13.36
N VAL A 600 -3.19 -24.99 12.13
CA VAL A 600 -3.60 -25.76 10.94
C VAL A 600 -2.63 -26.88 10.55
N ASP A 601 -1.42 -26.91 11.09
CA ASP A 601 -0.50 -28.07 11.04
C ASP A 601 0.53 -27.95 12.19
N ARG A 602 1.43 -28.91 12.34
CA ARG A 602 2.51 -28.90 13.34
C ARG A 602 3.31 -27.60 13.29
N ASN A 603 3.21 -26.80 14.36
CA ASN A 603 3.84 -25.49 14.50
C ASN A 603 3.37 -24.44 13.45
N THR A 604 2.22 -24.64 12.82
CA THR A 604 1.79 -23.89 11.64
C THR A 604 0.41 -23.27 11.85
N TYR A 605 0.34 -21.95 11.66
CA TYR A 605 -0.80 -21.10 12.03
C TYR A 605 -1.45 -20.46 10.81
N LYS A 606 -2.75 -20.23 10.88
CA LYS A 606 -3.55 -19.53 9.87
C LYS A 606 -4.66 -18.73 10.57
N TYR A 607 -5.11 -17.64 9.97
CA TYR A 607 -6.38 -17.03 10.37
C TYR A 607 -7.54 -17.90 9.92
N ASP A 608 -8.53 -18.14 10.78
CA ASP A 608 -9.77 -18.80 10.38
C ASP A 608 -10.96 -18.15 11.08
N ASP A 609 -11.95 -17.75 10.29
CA ASP A 609 -13.16 -17.11 10.78
C ASP A 609 -14.21 -18.19 11.06
N PHE A 610 -14.34 -18.59 12.32
CA PHE A 610 -15.28 -19.63 12.71
C PHE A 610 -16.75 -19.30 12.36
N SER A 611 -17.10 -18.04 12.09
CA SER A 611 -18.44 -17.67 11.63
C SER A 611 -18.73 -18.09 10.17
N GLU A 612 -17.70 -18.36 9.37
CA GLU A 612 -17.80 -18.80 7.97
C GLU A 612 -17.91 -20.33 7.81
N VAL A 613 -17.77 -21.11 8.90
CA VAL A 613 -17.79 -22.58 8.85
C VAL A 613 -19.23 -23.10 8.66
N ASP A 614 -19.42 -24.04 7.73
CA ASP A 614 -20.74 -24.57 7.41
C ASP A 614 -21.37 -25.36 8.57
N LYS A 615 -22.59 -24.97 8.95
CA LYS A 615 -23.38 -25.61 10.00
C LYS A 615 -23.79 -27.04 9.67
N GLN A 616 -23.92 -27.37 8.38
CA GLN A 616 -24.22 -28.74 7.96
C GLN A 616 -22.99 -29.64 8.18
N PHE A 617 -21.80 -29.18 7.79
CA PHE A 617 -20.54 -29.87 8.12
C PHE A 617 -20.34 -30.07 9.62
N ILE A 618 -20.53 -29.02 10.43
CA ILE A 618 -20.47 -29.11 11.90
C ILE A 618 -21.41 -30.21 12.42
N SER A 619 -22.67 -30.21 11.99
CA SER A 619 -23.66 -31.24 12.38
C SER A 619 -23.23 -32.67 11.99
N GLN A 620 -22.64 -32.85 10.81
CA GLN A 620 -22.13 -34.15 10.35
C GLN A 620 -20.90 -34.63 11.14
N LEU A 621 -20.01 -33.73 11.55
CA LEU A 621 -18.89 -34.08 12.44
C LEU A 621 -19.39 -34.69 13.76
N LYS A 622 -20.49 -34.16 14.31
CA LYS A 622 -21.08 -34.65 15.54
C LYS A 622 -21.55 -36.10 15.41
N GLU A 623 -22.29 -36.41 14.35
CA GLU A 623 -22.76 -37.78 14.06
C GLU A 623 -21.58 -38.76 13.97
N ILE A 624 -20.49 -38.38 13.30
CA ILE A 624 -19.27 -39.20 13.18
C ILE A 624 -18.59 -39.42 14.55
N ILE A 625 -18.57 -38.41 15.43
CA ILE A 625 -18.00 -38.53 16.78
C ILE A 625 -18.86 -39.48 17.64
N ASP A 626 -20.18 -39.31 17.63
CA ASP A 626 -21.11 -40.12 18.44
C ASP A 626 -21.12 -41.59 17.99
N GLU A 627 -21.10 -41.88 16.67
CA GLU A 627 -20.93 -43.24 16.15
C GLU A 627 -19.58 -43.85 16.54
N GLY A 628 -18.51 -43.05 16.54
CA GLY A 628 -17.18 -43.49 16.94
C GLY A 628 -17.11 -43.87 18.42
N LEU A 629 -17.65 -43.03 19.31
CA LEU A 629 -17.71 -43.26 20.76
C LEU A 629 -18.60 -44.46 21.13
N THR A 630 -19.61 -44.77 20.31
CA THR A 630 -20.45 -45.98 20.50
C THR A 630 -19.63 -47.28 20.37
N ASN A 631 -18.57 -47.28 19.56
CA ASN A 631 -17.78 -48.48 19.24
C ASN A 631 -16.42 -48.53 19.95
N TYR A 632 -15.86 -47.38 20.32
CA TYR A 632 -14.51 -47.25 20.88
C TYR A 632 -14.49 -46.28 22.06
N PRO A 633 -13.60 -46.47 23.06
CA PRO A 633 -13.53 -45.62 24.25
C PRO A 633 -13.01 -44.19 23.99
N TYR A 634 -12.64 -43.87 22.74
CA TYR A 634 -12.25 -42.55 22.27
C TYR A 634 -12.36 -42.48 20.74
N VAL A 635 -12.40 -41.27 20.19
CA VAL A 635 -12.29 -41.00 18.75
C VAL A 635 -11.04 -40.15 18.48
N ASP A 636 -10.29 -40.48 17.43
CA ASP A 636 -9.14 -39.69 16.98
C ASP A 636 -9.56 -38.77 15.81
N PRO A 637 -9.37 -37.45 15.89
CA PRO A 637 -9.54 -36.54 14.75
C PRO A 637 -8.74 -36.96 13.50
N ARG A 638 -7.62 -37.69 13.66
CA ARG A 638 -6.87 -38.28 12.55
C ARG A 638 -7.69 -39.31 11.78
N ASP A 639 -8.44 -40.16 12.48
CA ASP A 639 -9.34 -41.14 11.85
C ASP A 639 -10.53 -40.45 11.18
N ILE A 640 -11.13 -39.45 11.84
CA ILE A 640 -12.24 -38.67 11.24
C ILE A 640 -11.77 -38.03 9.94
N PHE A 641 -10.60 -37.36 9.95
CA PHE A 641 -10.03 -36.69 8.79
C PHE A 641 -9.75 -37.65 7.63
N ASN A 642 -9.03 -38.75 7.90
CA ASN A 642 -8.62 -39.72 6.88
C ASN A 642 -9.80 -40.49 6.27
N ASN A 643 -10.80 -40.86 7.09
CA ASN A 643 -11.95 -41.65 6.63
C ASN A 643 -13.00 -40.80 5.91
N ASN A 644 -13.02 -39.48 6.12
CA ASN A 644 -14.02 -38.55 5.55
C ASN A 644 -13.37 -37.52 4.62
N HIS A 645 -12.36 -37.92 3.85
CA HIS A 645 -11.54 -37.01 3.03
C HIS A 645 -12.33 -36.03 2.14
N THR A 646 -13.39 -36.48 1.49
CA THR A 646 -14.26 -35.62 0.65
C THR A 646 -14.91 -34.50 1.48
N LEU A 647 -15.46 -34.85 2.64
CA LEU A 647 -16.10 -33.90 3.56
C LEU A 647 -15.10 -32.84 4.06
N MET A 648 -13.84 -33.23 4.28
CA MET A 648 -12.77 -32.31 4.67
C MET A 648 -12.40 -31.34 3.54
N ILE A 649 -12.30 -31.85 2.30
CA ILE A 649 -11.97 -31.03 1.11
C ILE A 649 -13.08 -30.02 0.81
N ASP A 650 -14.33 -30.47 0.79
CA ASP A 650 -15.50 -29.63 0.51
C ASP A 650 -15.62 -28.46 1.51
N ASN A 651 -15.16 -28.68 2.75
CA ASN A 651 -15.17 -27.69 3.84
C ASN A 651 -13.81 -27.03 4.10
N LYS A 652 -12.84 -27.15 3.18
CA LYS A 652 -11.49 -26.52 3.25
C LYS A 652 -10.70 -26.85 4.53
N VAL A 653 -10.91 -28.03 5.10
CA VAL A 653 -10.20 -28.49 6.28
C VAL A 653 -8.84 -29.05 5.87
N ASN A 654 -7.80 -28.24 6.04
CA ASN A 654 -6.44 -28.56 5.59
C ASN A 654 -5.76 -29.77 6.30
N SER A 655 -6.16 -30.12 7.53
CA SER A 655 -5.51 -31.21 8.30
C SER A 655 -6.35 -31.70 9.49
N TYR A 656 -5.90 -32.78 10.13
CA TYR A 656 -6.48 -33.25 11.40
C TYR A 656 -6.28 -32.28 12.59
N THR A 657 -5.23 -31.44 12.60
CA THR A 657 -5.05 -30.38 13.60
C THR A 657 -5.98 -29.18 13.37
N HIS A 658 -6.26 -28.88 12.09
CA HIS A 658 -7.27 -27.90 11.73
C HIS A 658 -8.67 -28.41 12.15
N LEU A 659 -9.00 -29.67 11.80
CA LEU A 659 -10.23 -30.34 12.24
C LEU A 659 -10.38 -30.34 13.76
N TYR A 660 -9.32 -30.69 14.50
CA TYR A 660 -9.32 -30.63 15.96
C TYR A 660 -9.63 -29.22 16.50
N SER A 661 -9.08 -28.17 15.88
CA SER A 661 -9.34 -26.79 16.28
C SER A 661 -10.82 -26.39 16.06
N ILE A 662 -11.43 -26.84 14.96
CA ILE A 662 -12.86 -26.67 14.67
C ILE A 662 -13.70 -27.43 15.71
N ILE A 663 -13.44 -28.73 15.92
CA ILE A 663 -14.18 -29.56 16.89
C ILE A 663 -14.08 -28.96 18.29
N LYS A 664 -12.90 -28.47 18.69
CA LYS A 664 -12.72 -27.79 19.98
C LYS A 664 -13.59 -26.54 20.08
N ASN A 665 -13.54 -25.64 19.08
CA ASN A 665 -14.29 -24.38 19.12
C ASN A 665 -15.82 -24.58 19.19
N PHE A 666 -16.35 -25.61 18.53
CA PHE A 666 -17.80 -25.86 18.49
C PHE A 666 -18.32 -26.85 19.55
N TYR A 667 -17.46 -27.73 20.09
CA TYR A 667 -17.91 -28.87 20.92
C TYR A 667 -17.12 -29.09 22.24
N GLU A 668 -16.30 -28.13 22.69
CA GLU A 668 -15.66 -28.17 24.02
C GLU A 668 -16.69 -28.29 25.17
N ASP A 669 -17.90 -27.74 25.00
CA ASP A 669 -19.00 -27.87 25.95
C ASP A 669 -19.70 -29.25 25.91
N GLU A 670 -19.53 -30.04 24.86
CA GLU A 670 -20.24 -31.32 24.67
C GLU A 670 -19.34 -32.54 24.96
N TYR A 671 -18.10 -32.51 24.48
CA TYR A 671 -17.14 -33.62 24.64
C TYR A 671 -15.94 -33.24 25.49
N LYS A 672 -15.28 -34.26 26.05
CA LYS A 672 -13.98 -34.08 26.69
C LYS A 672 -12.89 -34.21 25.64
N ILE A 673 -12.37 -33.08 25.19
CA ILE A 673 -11.38 -33.00 24.12
C ILE A 673 -9.96 -32.98 24.73
N GLY A 674 -9.15 -33.99 24.39
CA GLY A 674 -7.79 -34.15 24.90
C GLY A 674 -6.82 -33.10 24.34
N TYR A 675 -5.87 -32.63 25.16
CA TYR A 675 -4.86 -31.64 24.77
C TYR A 675 -3.56 -32.31 24.28
N GLN A 676 -2.88 -31.66 23.33
CA GLN A 676 -1.56 -32.08 22.80
C GLN A 676 -1.56 -33.47 22.12
N ASN A 677 -0.60 -34.34 22.43
CA ASN A 677 -0.22 -35.49 21.60
C ASN A 677 -1.32 -36.55 21.37
N THR A 678 -2.31 -36.63 22.25
CA THR A 678 -3.44 -37.56 22.10
C THR A 678 -4.45 -37.07 21.08
N LEU A 679 -4.84 -35.78 21.10
CA LEU A 679 -5.96 -35.19 20.34
C LEU A 679 -7.32 -35.90 20.49
N TYR A 680 -7.40 -36.94 21.32
CA TYR A 680 -8.55 -37.82 21.43
C TYR A 680 -9.77 -37.10 21.99
N ILE A 681 -10.92 -37.39 21.40
CA ILE A 681 -12.24 -36.95 21.85
C ILE A 681 -12.82 -38.09 22.69
N TYR A 682 -13.33 -37.77 23.87
CA TYR A 682 -13.96 -38.71 24.79
C TYR A 682 -15.37 -38.22 25.16
N GLU A 683 -16.22 -39.13 25.65
CA GLU A 683 -17.39 -38.74 26.44
C GLU A 683 -16.98 -37.83 27.61
N LYS A 684 -17.83 -36.85 27.93
CA LYS A 684 -17.52 -35.72 28.83
C LYS A 684 -16.93 -36.14 30.19
N ASP A 685 -17.43 -37.24 30.75
CA ASP A 685 -17.06 -37.74 32.08
C ASP A 685 -16.01 -38.88 32.08
N ALA A 686 -15.51 -39.31 30.91
CA ALA A 686 -14.63 -40.47 30.81
C ALA A 686 -13.22 -40.24 31.39
N LYS A 687 -12.59 -41.31 31.89
CA LYS A 687 -11.21 -41.29 32.40
C LYS A 687 -10.21 -41.46 31.24
N SER A 688 -9.35 -40.48 31.04
CA SER A 688 -8.25 -40.54 30.06
C SER A 688 -7.21 -41.60 30.43
N LEU A 689 -6.85 -42.47 29.49
CA LEU A 689 -5.78 -43.47 29.62
C LEU A 689 -4.50 -42.99 28.91
N SER A 690 -3.34 -43.32 29.48
CA SER A 690 -2.04 -43.17 28.82
C SER A 690 -1.80 -44.24 27.74
N SER A 691 -0.83 -44.03 26.84
CA SER A 691 -0.52 -45.03 25.82
C SER A 691 0.19 -46.26 26.39
N GLU A 692 0.97 -46.06 27.45
CA GLU A 692 1.64 -47.09 28.23
C GLU A 692 0.62 -48.04 28.91
N GLU A 693 -0.43 -47.50 29.53
CA GLU A 693 -1.53 -48.30 30.11
C GLU A 693 -2.34 -49.07 29.05
N ILE A 694 -2.51 -48.51 27.85
CA ILE A 694 -3.19 -49.19 26.74
C ILE A 694 -2.35 -50.38 26.25
N LEU A 695 -1.03 -50.19 26.08
CA LEU A 695 -0.13 -51.25 25.64
C LEU A 695 -0.04 -52.38 26.66
N MET A 696 0.16 -52.08 27.95
CA MET A 696 0.19 -53.11 29.01
C MET A 696 -1.08 -53.96 29.01
N LYS A 697 -2.27 -53.34 29.00
CA LYS A 697 -3.55 -54.06 29.01
C LYS A 697 -3.80 -54.91 27.77
N TYR A 698 -3.23 -54.53 26.62
CA TYR A 698 -3.29 -55.34 25.40
C TYR A 698 -2.35 -56.55 25.50
N ILE A 699 -1.11 -56.36 25.98
CA ILE A 699 -0.10 -57.41 26.11
C ILE A 699 -0.46 -58.43 27.22
N GLU A 700 -0.99 -57.97 28.37
CA GLU A 700 -1.48 -58.85 29.45
C GLU A 700 -2.59 -59.82 29.00
N ARG A 701 -3.26 -59.53 27.88
CA ARG A 701 -4.34 -60.37 27.30
C ARG A 701 -3.91 -61.17 26.08
N ASN A 702 -2.86 -60.76 25.37
CA ASN A 702 -2.51 -61.26 24.04
C ASN A 702 -1.01 -61.60 23.86
N SER A 703 -0.17 -61.60 24.91
CA SER A 703 1.25 -61.95 24.81
C SER A 703 1.46 -63.43 24.49
N PRO A 704 2.31 -63.82 23.52
CA PRO A 704 3.07 -62.98 22.59
C PRO A 704 2.17 -62.35 21.51
N ALA A 705 2.26 -61.02 21.34
CA ALA A 705 1.36 -60.26 20.47
C ALA A 705 2.06 -59.79 19.19
N ASN A 706 1.63 -60.29 18.02
CA ASN A 706 2.27 -59.90 16.77
C ASN A 706 2.14 -58.40 16.48
N VAL A 707 3.26 -57.74 16.17
CA VAL A 707 3.33 -56.29 15.93
C VAL A 707 2.31 -55.85 14.88
N LYS A 708 2.12 -56.60 13.79
CA LYS A 708 1.18 -56.21 12.73
C LYS A 708 -0.27 -56.22 13.20
N THR A 709 -0.66 -57.22 13.99
CA THR A 709 -2.01 -57.31 14.57
C THR A 709 -2.22 -56.21 15.61
N LEU A 710 -1.26 -56.02 16.52
CA LEU A 710 -1.30 -55.00 17.56
C LEU A 710 -1.42 -53.58 16.99
N LEU A 711 -0.65 -53.26 15.95
CA LEU A 711 -0.70 -51.95 15.28
C LEU A 711 -2.06 -51.71 14.59
N ASN A 712 -2.67 -52.75 14.01
CA ASN A 712 -4.01 -52.66 13.45
C ASN A 712 -5.08 -52.44 14.53
N ASP A 713 -5.08 -53.27 15.58
CA ASP A 713 -6.09 -53.24 16.65
C ASP A 713 -6.06 -51.93 17.44
N LEU A 714 -4.87 -51.41 17.72
CA LEU A 714 -4.68 -50.14 18.44
C LEU A 714 -4.67 -48.92 17.51
N LYS A 715 -4.70 -49.11 16.19
CA LYS A 715 -4.51 -48.08 15.15
C LYS A 715 -3.25 -47.23 15.38
N TRP A 716 -2.14 -47.86 15.75
CA TRP A 716 -0.88 -47.17 16.03
C TRP A 716 0.08 -47.25 14.85
N SER A 717 0.97 -46.25 14.74
CA SER A 717 2.13 -46.34 13.87
C SER A 717 3.22 -47.19 14.54
N ASN A 718 4.03 -47.87 13.73
CA ASN A 718 5.17 -48.65 14.23
C ASN A 718 6.11 -47.79 15.11
N THR A 719 6.34 -46.53 14.72
CA THR A 719 7.14 -45.57 15.48
C THR A 719 6.58 -45.25 16.87
N LYS A 720 5.25 -45.22 17.04
CA LYS A 720 4.62 -45.02 18.37
C LYS A 720 4.89 -46.23 19.27
N LEU A 721 4.78 -47.45 18.71
CA LEU A 721 5.07 -48.69 19.43
C LEU A 721 6.55 -48.77 19.85
N GLU A 722 7.48 -48.50 18.93
CA GLU A 722 8.92 -48.47 19.21
C GLU A 722 9.28 -47.49 20.35
N GLN A 723 8.69 -46.29 20.35
CA GLN A 723 8.93 -45.29 21.40
C GLN A 723 8.35 -45.68 22.76
N LEU A 724 7.25 -46.43 22.80
CA LEU A 724 6.66 -46.93 24.04
C LEU A 724 7.49 -48.09 24.61
N ILE A 725 7.85 -49.08 23.79
CA ILE A 725 8.66 -50.22 24.21
C ILE A 725 10.02 -49.75 24.75
N ALA A 726 10.66 -48.77 24.11
CA ALA A 726 11.93 -48.19 24.59
C ALA A 726 11.85 -47.44 25.96
N ARG A 727 10.65 -47.30 26.55
CA ARG A 727 10.42 -46.69 27.88
C ARG A 727 9.86 -47.68 28.90
N MET A 728 9.61 -48.92 28.52
CA MET A 728 8.90 -49.91 29.33
C MET A 728 9.83 -51.07 29.66
N ASN A 729 10.12 -51.27 30.95
CA ASN A 729 11.14 -52.23 31.38
C ASN A 729 10.68 -53.70 31.33
N ASP A 730 9.38 -53.91 31.13
CA ASP A 730 8.70 -55.20 31.20
C ASP A 730 8.33 -55.76 29.81
N ILE A 731 8.72 -55.10 28.70
CA ILE A 731 8.32 -55.47 27.34
C ILE A 731 9.52 -55.42 26.37
N LEU A 732 9.60 -56.37 25.42
CA LEU A 732 10.52 -56.31 24.28
C LEU A 732 9.88 -56.81 22.98
N ILE A 733 10.61 -56.71 21.86
CA ILE A 733 10.24 -57.33 20.57
C ILE A 733 11.21 -58.49 20.28
N ASN A 734 10.68 -59.68 20.01
CA ASN A 734 11.43 -60.91 19.72
C ASN A 734 11.80 -61.06 18.22
N GLY A 735 12.42 -62.19 17.87
CA GLY A 735 12.81 -62.62 16.53
C GLY A 735 11.65 -62.78 15.54
N PHE A 736 10.45 -63.09 16.04
CA PHE A 736 9.25 -63.30 15.26
C PHE A 736 8.47 -62.00 14.98
N ASN A 737 8.99 -60.86 15.44
CA ASN A 737 8.32 -59.55 15.39
C ASN A 737 7.00 -59.54 16.20
N ASP A 738 7.04 -60.20 17.36
CA ASP A 738 6.00 -60.14 18.39
C ASP A 738 6.47 -59.31 19.58
N VAL A 739 5.54 -58.57 20.17
CA VAL A 739 5.72 -57.86 21.44
C VAL A 739 5.44 -58.85 22.58
N VAL A 740 6.43 -59.02 23.47
CA VAL A 740 6.39 -60.01 24.56
C VAL A 740 6.65 -59.36 25.91
N SER A 741 6.00 -59.89 26.95
CA SER A 741 6.24 -59.49 28.34
C SER A 741 7.46 -60.23 28.92
N ILE A 742 8.37 -59.48 29.56
CA ILE A 742 9.47 -60.00 30.38
C ILE A 742 9.30 -59.73 31.88
N LYS A 743 8.09 -59.37 32.30
CA LYS A 743 7.74 -59.11 33.70
C LYS A 743 8.03 -60.34 34.57
N GLY A 744 8.84 -60.17 35.62
CA GLY A 744 9.24 -61.26 36.51
C GLY A 744 10.42 -62.09 35.98
N ILE A 745 11.31 -61.48 35.18
CA ILE A 745 12.62 -62.06 34.82
C ILE A 745 13.63 -61.92 35.98
N GLU A 746 13.38 -60.95 36.86
CA GLU A 746 14.16 -60.66 38.08
C GLU A 746 14.02 -61.76 39.15
N ASP A 747 12.92 -62.53 39.12
CA ASP A 747 12.65 -63.61 40.07
C ASP A 747 13.41 -64.91 39.75
N GLU A 748 14.19 -64.94 38.67
CA GLU A 748 14.87 -66.15 38.17
C GLU A 748 16.22 -66.43 38.88
N PRO A 749 16.55 -67.69 39.22
CA PRO A 749 17.72 -68.02 40.05
C PRO A 749 19.09 -67.55 39.54
N PHE A 750 19.23 -67.32 38.22
CA PHE A 750 20.50 -66.94 37.57
C PHE A 750 20.51 -65.48 37.08
N PHE A 751 19.49 -64.68 37.39
CA PHE A 751 19.33 -63.32 36.88
C PHE A 751 20.51 -62.41 37.26
N GLU A 752 20.89 -62.37 38.54
CA GLU A 752 22.02 -61.55 39.02
C GLU A 752 23.36 -61.95 38.38
N GLU A 753 23.61 -63.25 38.18
CA GLU A 753 24.83 -63.74 37.53
C GLU A 753 24.92 -63.32 36.05
N VAL A 754 23.77 -63.33 35.34
CA VAL A 754 23.67 -62.81 33.97
C VAL A 754 23.91 -61.31 33.90
N ILE A 755 23.32 -60.55 34.83
CA ILE A 755 23.50 -59.10 34.89
C ILE A 755 24.95 -58.73 35.23
N ASP A 756 25.62 -59.47 36.11
CA ASP A 756 27.04 -59.24 36.43
C ASP A 756 27.98 -59.63 35.28
N LEU A 757 27.68 -60.69 34.51
CA LEU A 757 28.39 -60.98 33.25
C LEU A 757 28.30 -59.79 32.28
N ILE A 758 27.09 -59.27 32.05
CA ILE A 758 26.87 -58.13 31.14
C ILE A 758 27.61 -56.88 31.63
N LYS A 759 27.58 -56.57 32.94
CA LYS A 759 28.34 -55.45 33.53
C LYS A 759 29.86 -55.59 33.28
N ASN A 760 30.41 -56.80 33.37
CA ASN A 760 31.85 -57.04 33.21
C ASN A 760 32.34 -56.79 31.77
N GLU A 761 31.53 -57.03 30.74
CA GLU A 761 31.93 -56.70 29.37
C GLU A 761 32.03 -55.19 29.11
N PHE A 762 31.23 -54.38 29.82
CA PHE A 762 31.31 -52.92 29.76
C PHE A 762 32.56 -52.31 30.44
N ASN A 763 33.50 -53.12 30.93
CA ASN A 763 34.82 -52.63 31.40
C ASN A 763 35.63 -51.90 30.30
N LYS A 764 35.31 -52.14 29.02
CA LYS A 764 35.88 -51.41 27.86
C LYS A 764 35.12 -50.10 27.52
N GLU A 765 34.14 -49.72 28.34
CA GLU A 765 33.12 -48.68 28.11
C GLU A 765 32.13 -48.96 26.96
N TYR A 766 32.37 -49.95 26.11
CA TYR A 766 31.48 -50.38 25.02
C TYR A 766 31.46 -51.90 24.84
N ILE A 767 30.43 -52.40 24.16
CA ILE A 767 30.34 -53.76 23.65
C ILE A 767 29.83 -53.77 22.20
N TYR A 768 30.29 -54.74 21.41
CA TYR A 768 29.52 -55.22 20.26
C TYR A 768 28.46 -56.19 20.79
N THR A 769 27.20 -55.80 20.68
CA THR A 769 26.08 -56.60 21.22
C THR A 769 26.01 -57.98 20.56
N VAL A 770 26.48 -58.11 19.32
CA VAL A 770 26.51 -59.39 18.57
C VAL A 770 27.43 -60.39 19.25
N ASP A 771 28.63 -59.97 19.65
CA ASP A 771 29.63 -60.84 20.26
C ASP A 771 29.06 -61.44 21.57
N LEU A 772 28.61 -60.58 22.50
CA LEU A 772 28.03 -61.00 23.77
C LEU A 772 26.73 -61.81 23.61
N PHE A 773 25.88 -61.47 22.63
CA PHE A 773 24.66 -62.23 22.37
C PHE A 773 24.97 -63.65 21.90
N MET A 774 25.98 -63.82 21.03
CA MET A 774 26.42 -65.13 20.55
C MET A 774 27.02 -65.96 21.70
N ASP A 775 27.90 -65.36 22.51
CA ASP A 775 28.53 -66.03 23.66
C ASP A 775 27.47 -66.54 24.66
N MET A 776 26.49 -65.70 25.04
CA MET A 776 25.42 -66.10 25.95
C MET A 776 24.40 -67.07 25.34
N SER A 777 24.18 -67.03 24.03
CA SER A 777 23.23 -67.95 23.34
C SER A 777 23.82 -69.34 23.10
N LEU A 778 25.14 -69.48 23.17
CA LEU A 778 25.88 -70.74 23.03
C LEU A 778 26.24 -71.38 24.38
N ASP A 779 26.12 -70.66 25.49
CA ASP A 779 26.33 -71.17 26.84
C ASP A 779 25.05 -71.84 27.40
N ASP A 780 25.12 -73.15 27.66
CA ASP A 780 24.05 -73.97 28.22
C ASP A 780 23.49 -73.44 29.56
N LYS A 781 24.24 -72.60 30.28
CA LYS A 781 23.81 -71.99 31.55
C LYS A 781 22.90 -70.78 31.36
N TYR A 782 23.17 -69.92 30.38
CA TYR A 782 22.47 -68.65 30.20
C TYR A 782 21.34 -68.74 29.16
N LYS A 783 21.53 -69.59 28.15
CA LYS A 783 20.54 -69.86 27.10
C LYS A 783 19.12 -70.16 27.61
N PRO A 784 18.88 -70.98 28.67
CA PRO A 784 17.53 -71.26 29.14
C PRO A 784 16.74 -70.03 29.62
N LEU A 785 17.44 -69.02 30.17
CA LEU A 785 16.83 -67.75 30.57
C LEU A 785 16.39 -66.95 29.33
N LEU A 786 17.27 -66.85 28.32
CA LEU A 786 16.98 -66.15 27.08
C LEU A 786 15.81 -66.79 26.32
N GLU A 787 15.77 -68.13 26.24
CA GLU A 787 14.68 -68.86 25.59
C GLU A 787 13.34 -68.70 26.33
N LYS A 788 13.33 -68.77 27.67
CA LYS A 788 12.12 -68.64 28.50
C LYS A 788 11.43 -67.27 28.35
N TYR A 789 12.19 -66.21 28.15
CA TYR A 789 11.69 -64.84 28.01
C TYR A 789 11.71 -64.32 26.56
N HIS A 790 11.88 -65.22 25.58
CA HIS A 790 11.90 -64.92 24.14
C HIS A 790 12.92 -63.83 23.73
N ILE A 791 14.10 -63.85 24.35
CA ILE A 791 15.24 -62.98 24.04
C ILE A 791 16.12 -63.69 23.00
N ASP A 792 15.58 -63.86 21.80
CA ASP A 792 16.10 -64.73 20.73
C ASP A 792 16.73 -63.96 19.55
N ASN A 793 16.78 -62.63 19.62
CA ASN A 793 17.41 -61.80 18.61
C ASN A 793 18.22 -60.62 19.21
N LEU A 794 19.10 -60.05 18.38
CA LEU A 794 19.96 -58.92 18.74
C LEU A 794 19.18 -57.68 19.21
N TYR A 795 17.96 -57.46 18.69
CA TYR A 795 17.16 -56.29 19.04
C TYR A 795 16.60 -56.41 20.47
N GLY A 796 15.89 -57.51 20.76
CA GLY A 796 15.36 -57.87 22.07
C GLY A 796 16.46 -57.97 23.12
N PHE A 797 17.61 -58.60 22.80
CA PHE A 797 18.76 -58.64 23.70
C PHE A 797 19.32 -57.24 23.99
N SER A 798 19.45 -56.37 22.98
CA SER A 798 19.88 -54.97 23.20
C SER A 798 18.88 -54.14 24.02
N GLN A 799 17.58 -54.45 23.94
CA GLN A 799 16.54 -53.79 24.75
C GLN A 799 16.57 -54.32 26.19
N PHE A 800 16.74 -55.63 26.38
CA PHE A 800 16.93 -56.26 27.69
C PHE A 800 18.12 -55.64 28.46
N ILE A 801 19.29 -55.50 27.81
CA ILE A 801 20.45 -54.85 28.45
C ILE A 801 20.11 -53.41 28.90
N LYS A 802 19.42 -52.63 28.05
CA LYS A 802 19.03 -51.24 28.37
C LYS A 802 17.95 -51.13 29.44
N SER A 803 17.00 -52.05 29.49
CA SER A 803 15.91 -52.02 30.48
C SER A 803 16.36 -52.42 31.88
N LYS A 804 17.49 -53.12 32.00
CA LYS A 804 18.10 -53.49 33.29
C LYS A 804 19.34 -52.65 33.66
N LEU A 805 19.94 -51.91 32.73
CA LEU A 805 21.10 -51.03 32.98
C LEU A 805 20.86 -49.57 32.51
N ASP A 806 20.38 -48.74 33.43
CA ASP A 806 20.02 -47.32 33.20
C ASP A 806 21.12 -46.43 32.58
N ASN A 807 22.38 -46.83 32.72
CA ASN A 807 23.56 -46.11 32.23
C ASN A 807 24.01 -46.53 30.82
N ILE A 808 23.36 -47.50 30.17
CA ILE A 808 23.77 -48.00 28.84
C ILE A 808 22.98 -47.32 27.71
N ARG A 809 23.66 -46.93 26.64
CA ARG A 809 23.11 -46.27 25.45
C ARG A 809 23.63 -46.97 24.18
N GLY A 810 23.15 -46.55 23.01
CA GLY A 810 23.58 -47.10 21.71
C GLY A 810 22.47 -47.83 20.93
N GLN A 811 22.84 -48.36 19.76
CA GLN A 811 21.93 -49.10 18.86
C GLN A 811 22.01 -50.61 19.11
N LYS A 812 21.22 -51.41 18.38
CA LYS A 812 21.17 -52.86 18.62
C LYS A 812 22.51 -53.57 18.42
N GLN A 813 23.36 -53.11 17.51
CA GLN A 813 24.69 -53.67 17.25
C GLN A 813 25.78 -53.25 18.23
N PHE A 814 25.68 -52.03 18.79
CA PHE A 814 26.77 -51.39 19.52
C PHE A 814 26.20 -50.59 20.69
N LEU A 815 26.60 -50.98 21.89
CA LEU A 815 26.18 -50.37 23.14
C LEU A 815 27.38 -49.78 23.87
N TYR A 816 27.16 -48.67 24.57
CA TYR A 816 28.20 -47.94 25.29
C TYR A 816 27.67 -47.32 26.59
N VAL A 817 28.57 -47.08 27.53
CA VAL A 817 28.26 -46.37 28.78
C VAL A 817 28.00 -44.90 28.47
N LYS A 818 26.87 -44.36 28.94
CA LYS A 818 26.32 -43.02 28.61
C LYS A 818 27.35 -41.88 28.57
N ASP A 819 28.29 -41.87 29.51
CA ASP A 819 29.27 -40.79 29.70
C ASP A 819 30.63 -41.07 29.01
N SER A 820 30.74 -42.17 28.27
CA SER A 820 31.93 -42.51 27.46
C SER A 820 32.15 -41.53 26.30
N LYS A 821 33.42 -41.44 25.90
CA LYS A 821 33.85 -40.83 24.63
C LYS A 821 33.54 -41.72 23.42
N ILE A 822 33.45 -43.05 23.62
CA ILE A 822 33.12 -44.03 22.59
C ILE A 822 31.59 -44.08 22.45
N ARG A 823 31.07 -43.74 21.27
CA ARG A 823 29.62 -43.65 21.03
C ARG A 823 29.15 -44.30 19.73
N LYS A 824 30.08 -44.52 18.80
CA LYS A 824 29.82 -45.11 17.47
C LYS A 824 30.94 -46.09 17.11
N ILE A 825 30.66 -47.02 16.19
CA ILE A 825 31.65 -48.01 15.72
C ILE A 825 32.89 -47.32 15.11
N GLU A 826 32.68 -46.18 14.45
CA GLU A 826 33.73 -45.30 13.92
C GLU A 826 34.76 -44.84 14.97
N ASP A 827 34.48 -44.92 16.27
CA ASP A 827 35.43 -44.51 17.33
C ASP A 827 36.42 -45.61 17.72
N VAL A 828 36.14 -46.86 17.34
CA VAL A 828 36.92 -48.04 17.77
C VAL A 828 37.35 -48.95 16.62
N ILE A 829 36.69 -48.90 15.46
CA ILE A 829 36.91 -49.83 14.34
C ILE A 829 38.31 -49.76 13.74
N THR A 830 38.98 -48.61 13.77
CA THR A 830 40.38 -48.45 13.32
C THR A 830 41.39 -49.18 14.21
N ASN A 831 40.99 -49.68 15.38
CA ASN A 831 41.81 -50.59 16.19
C ASN A 831 41.80 -52.04 15.70
N GLU A 832 40.85 -52.41 14.84
CA GLU A 832 40.67 -53.78 14.30
C GLU A 832 41.17 -53.91 12.85
N LEU A 833 41.71 -52.83 12.26
CA LEU A 833 42.13 -52.75 10.86
C LEU A 833 43.66 -52.54 10.73
N PRO A 834 44.32 -53.11 9.71
CA PRO A 834 45.76 -52.91 9.46
C PRO A 834 46.06 -51.50 8.90
N ASN A 835 47.35 -51.17 8.72
CA ASN A 835 47.77 -49.82 8.31
C ASN A 835 47.29 -49.44 6.90
N ILE A 836 47.28 -50.38 5.95
CA ILE A 836 46.64 -50.22 4.64
C ILE A 836 45.63 -51.36 4.48
N PHE A 837 44.40 -51.03 4.11
CA PHE A 837 43.29 -51.98 3.96
C PHE A 837 42.39 -51.62 2.77
N SER A 838 41.69 -52.62 2.25
CA SER A 838 40.76 -52.49 1.12
C SER A 838 39.33 -52.11 1.53
N ASN A 839 38.53 -51.61 0.58
CA ASN A 839 37.06 -51.49 0.74
C ASN A 839 36.46 -52.79 1.33
N LYS A 840 36.93 -53.95 0.85
CA LYS A 840 36.41 -55.28 1.23
C LYS A 840 36.69 -55.63 2.69
N GLU A 841 37.90 -55.39 3.20
CA GLU A 841 38.26 -55.70 4.59
C GLU A 841 37.48 -54.84 5.58
N LEU A 842 37.27 -53.56 5.24
CA LEU A 842 36.40 -52.66 6.01
C LEU A 842 34.93 -53.11 5.96
N GLU A 843 34.42 -53.55 4.81
CA GLU A 843 33.07 -54.11 4.67
C GLU A 843 32.88 -55.37 5.53
N GLU A 844 33.80 -56.34 5.44
CA GLU A 844 33.73 -57.60 6.18
C GLU A 844 33.77 -57.36 7.70
N CYS A 845 34.65 -56.48 8.18
CA CYS A 845 34.75 -56.11 9.60
C CYS A 845 33.44 -55.49 10.13
N ILE A 846 32.89 -54.49 9.42
CA ILE A 846 31.64 -53.82 9.82
C ILE A 846 30.43 -54.76 9.75
N VAL A 847 30.32 -55.57 8.68
CA VAL A 847 29.19 -56.50 8.50
C VAL A 847 29.22 -57.63 9.53
N TYR A 848 30.40 -58.13 9.92
CA TYR A 848 30.53 -59.14 10.97
C TYR A 848 29.97 -58.66 12.33
N LYS A 849 30.12 -57.36 12.65
CA LYS A 849 29.51 -56.72 13.84
C LYS A 849 28.00 -56.44 13.70
N GLY A 850 27.31 -57.04 12.73
CA GLY A 850 25.85 -57.00 12.57
C GLY A 850 25.30 -55.77 11.85
N TYR A 851 26.14 -55.01 11.15
CA TYR A 851 25.73 -53.86 10.34
C TYR A 851 25.41 -54.24 8.89
N SER A 852 24.69 -53.36 8.19
CA SER A 852 24.36 -53.54 6.77
C SER A 852 25.45 -52.97 5.85
N ARG A 853 25.53 -53.48 4.61
CA ARG A 853 26.36 -52.92 3.54
C ARG A 853 26.14 -51.42 3.30
N GLN A 854 24.92 -50.93 3.50
CA GLN A 854 24.64 -49.49 3.39
C GLN A 854 25.31 -48.70 4.52
N LYS A 855 25.30 -49.22 5.75
CA LYS A 855 25.99 -48.59 6.88
C LYS A 855 27.52 -48.69 6.72
N TYR A 856 28.05 -49.70 6.03
CA TYR A 856 29.46 -49.73 5.65
C TYR A 856 29.88 -48.46 4.87
N TYR A 857 29.20 -48.10 3.78
CA TYR A 857 29.55 -46.88 3.01
C TYR A 857 29.52 -45.62 3.89
N GLN A 858 28.45 -45.41 4.66
CA GLN A 858 28.36 -44.28 5.60
C GLN A 858 29.48 -44.27 6.65
N THR A 859 29.87 -45.44 7.14
CA THR A 859 30.93 -45.57 8.16
C THR A 859 32.30 -45.26 7.53
N ARG A 860 32.56 -45.72 6.31
CA ARG A 860 33.74 -45.38 5.52
C ARG A 860 33.84 -43.87 5.29
N ASP A 861 32.76 -43.24 4.83
CA ASP A 861 32.75 -41.82 4.51
C ASP A 861 32.95 -40.98 5.79
N ASN A 862 32.25 -41.31 6.87
CA ASN A 862 32.47 -40.73 8.21
C ASN A 862 33.92 -40.89 8.71
N LEU A 863 34.60 -42.01 8.42
CA LEU A 863 35.99 -42.24 8.84
C LEU A 863 36.98 -41.37 8.04
N ILE A 864 36.66 -41.01 6.80
CA ILE A 864 37.43 -40.07 5.99
C ILE A 864 37.23 -38.64 6.52
N GLU A 865 35.97 -38.23 6.73
CA GLU A 865 35.62 -36.90 7.29
C GLU A 865 36.19 -36.69 8.71
N ASP A 866 36.12 -37.70 9.59
CA ASP A 866 36.71 -37.67 10.94
C ASP A 866 38.27 -37.67 10.91
N ASN A 867 38.91 -37.73 9.74
CA ASN A 867 40.36 -37.91 9.54
C ASN A 867 40.93 -39.13 10.30
N LYS A 868 40.16 -40.22 10.33
CA LYS A 868 40.57 -41.52 10.91
C LYS A 868 41.17 -42.45 9.85
N ILE A 869 40.78 -42.29 8.59
CA ILE A 869 41.34 -43.00 7.44
C ILE A 869 41.53 -42.03 6.27
N ALA A 870 42.48 -42.27 5.37
CA ALA A 870 42.67 -41.49 4.13
C ALA A 870 42.45 -42.34 2.87
N PRO A 871 41.87 -41.80 1.79
CA PRO A 871 41.85 -42.46 0.48
C PRO A 871 43.28 -42.63 -0.06
N TYR A 872 43.74 -43.87 -0.20
CA TYR A 872 45.06 -44.17 -0.76
C TYR A 872 44.98 -44.44 -2.27
N ASP A 873 43.92 -45.06 -2.77
CA ASP A 873 43.59 -45.15 -4.19
C ASP A 873 42.06 -45.36 -4.31
N ASN A 874 41.55 -45.75 -5.48
CA ASN A 874 40.14 -46.03 -5.70
C ASN A 874 39.60 -47.24 -4.90
N ASP A 875 40.47 -48.14 -4.42
CA ASP A 875 40.08 -49.35 -3.67
C ASP A 875 40.76 -49.54 -2.30
N LEU A 876 41.74 -48.69 -1.97
CA LEU A 876 42.58 -48.81 -0.77
C LEU A 876 42.49 -47.56 0.11
N PHE A 877 42.55 -47.78 1.42
CA PHE A 877 42.61 -46.74 2.44
C PHE A 877 43.85 -46.92 3.32
N LEU A 878 44.31 -45.80 3.87
CA LEU A 878 45.37 -45.72 4.87
C LEU A 878 44.73 -45.46 6.24
N ASN A 879 45.17 -46.18 7.27
CA ASN A 879 44.72 -46.01 8.65
C ASN A 879 45.53 -44.90 9.33
N LEU A 880 44.90 -43.76 9.62
CA LEU A 880 45.58 -42.57 10.16
C LEU A 880 45.82 -42.66 11.68
N LYS A 881 45.41 -43.77 12.31
CA LYS A 881 45.77 -44.05 13.70
C LYS A 881 47.27 -44.26 13.87
N ASP A 882 47.89 -44.97 12.91
CA ASP A 882 49.28 -45.43 12.99
C ASP A 882 50.20 -44.76 11.95
N THR A 883 49.67 -43.85 11.11
CA THR A 883 50.42 -43.06 10.12
C THR A 883 50.23 -41.56 10.37
N VAL A 884 51.31 -40.79 10.55
CA VAL A 884 51.27 -39.37 10.90
C VAL A 884 52.02 -38.54 9.85
N PHE A 885 51.30 -37.76 9.04
CA PHE A 885 51.94 -36.89 8.04
C PHE A 885 52.64 -35.68 8.70
N ASP A 886 53.96 -35.61 8.55
CA ASP A 886 54.76 -34.45 8.98
C ASP A 886 54.33 -33.15 8.30
N GLU A 887 54.40 -32.03 9.03
CA GLU A 887 54.09 -30.70 8.48
C GLU A 887 54.95 -30.36 7.25
N ASP A 888 56.21 -30.80 7.21
CA ASP A 888 57.11 -30.58 6.07
C ASP A 888 56.57 -31.21 4.77
N ILE A 889 55.97 -32.41 4.85
CA ILE A 889 55.35 -33.09 3.71
C ILE A 889 54.09 -32.35 3.26
N LEU A 890 53.25 -31.91 4.21
CA LEU A 890 52.07 -31.10 3.92
C LEU A 890 52.44 -29.78 3.21
N GLN A 891 53.50 -29.09 3.67
CA GLN A 891 54.00 -27.88 3.02
C GLN A 891 54.65 -28.16 1.66
N GLU A 892 55.32 -29.30 1.46
CA GLU A 892 55.88 -29.66 0.17
C GLU A 892 54.79 -29.97 -0.88
N VAL A 893 53.76 -30.75 -0.50
CA VAL A 893 52.55 -31.00 -1.30
C VAL A 893 51.93 -29.67 -1.73
N LYS A 894 51.67 -28.79 -0.75
CA LYS A 894 51.08 -27.46 -0.96
C LYS A 894 51.91 -26.59 -1.90
N LYS A 895 53.22 -26.54 -1.71
CA LYS A 895 54.16 -25.74 -2.52
C LYS A 895 54.24 -26.22 -3.97
N LYS A 896 54.16 -27.54 -4.20
CA LYS A 896 54.13 -28.11 -5.55
C LYS A 896 52.79 -27.86 -6.25
N ALA A 897 51.67 -28.02 -5.55
CA ALA A 897 50.34 -27.67 -6.06
C ALA A 897 50.23 -26.18 -6.42
N ASP A 898 50.74 -25.29 -5.55
CA ASP A 898 50.73 -23.84 -5.80
C ASP A 898 51.55 -23.42 -7.01
N LYS A 899 52.64 -24.13 -7.30
CA LYS A 899 53.40 -23.89 -8.52
C LYS A 899 52.61 -24.29 -9.77
N LEU A 900 51.86 -25.39 -9.73
CA LEU A 900 51.01 -25.83 -10.85
C LEU A 900 49.80 -24.90 -11.05
N LEU A 901 49.29 -24.31 -9.96
CA LEU A 901 48.18 -23.34 -9.98
C LEU A 901 48.59 -21.91 -10.41
N GLN A 902 49.88 -21.63 -10.65
CA GLN A 902 50.28 -20.34 -11.25
C GLN A 902 49.82 -20.22 -12.70
N ASP A 903 49.76 -21.34 -13.42
CA ASP A 903 49.38 -21.41 -14.83
C ASP A 903 47.96 -21.98 -15.03
N LYS A 904 47.24 -22.32 -13.94
CA LYS A 904 45.94 -23.03 -13.95
C LYS A 904 45.06 -22.65 -12.77
N ILE A 905 43.75 -22.50 -12.97
CA ILE A 905 42.81 -22.21 -11.86
C ILE A 905 42.43 -23.47 -11.07
N TYR A 906 42.59 -24.66 -11.65
CA TYR A 906 42.37 -25.95 -11.00
C TYR A 906 43.37 -27.00 -11.49
N LEU A 907 43.65 -27.99 -10.65
CA LEU A 907 44.43 -29.19 -10.96
C LEU A 907 43.47 -30.37 -11.12
N ASN A 908 43.66 -31.18 -12.17
CA ASN A 908 42.99 -32.48 -12.30
C ASN A 908 43.95 -33.61 -11.88
N LYS A 909 43.46 -34.85 -11.86
CA LYS A 909 44.26 -36.05 -11.55
C LYS A 909 45.64 -36.11 -12.24
N ASN A 910 45.73 -35.83 -13.54
CA ASN A 910 46.99 -35.87 -14.30
C ASN A 910 47.97 -34.75 -13.89
N ASP A 911 47.47 -33.67 -13.30
CA ASP A 911 48.29 -32.61 -12.71
C ASP A 911 48.76 -32.98 -11.30
N LEU A 912 47.93 -33.67 -10.53
CA LEU A 912 48.30 -34.20 -9.21
C LEU A 912 49.33 -35.35 -9.32
N GLU A 913 49.29 -36.16 -10.39
CA GLU A 913 50.32 -37.17 -10.70
C GLU A 913 51.73 -36.59 -10.90
N GLN A 914 51.86 -35.28 -11.20
CA GLN A 914 53.13 -34.57 -11.34
C GLN A 914 53.71 -34.10 -10.00
N ILE A 915 52.93 -34.17 -8.91
CA ILE A 915 53.39 -33.87 -7.54
C ILE A 915 54.07 -35.12 -6.97
N ASP A 916 55.31 -35.36 -7.43
CA ASP A 916 56.11 -36.49 -6.97
C ASP A 916 56.82 -36.14 -5.66
N ILE A 917 56.46 -36.82 -4.56
CA ILE A 917 57.05 -36.68 -3.22
C ILE A 917 57.33 -38.08 -2.70
N ASN A 918 58.56 -38.27 -2.22
CA ASN A 918 58.99 -39.51 -1.59
C ASN A 918 58.77 -39.41 -0.07
N TYR A 919 58.00 -40.33 0.50
CA TYR A 919 57.67 -40.35 1.92
C TYR A 919 58.07 -41.72 2.48
N GLU A 920 58.93 -41.79 3.50
CA GLU A 920 59.57 -43.07 3.88
C GLU A 920 58.57 -44.14 4.37
N GLU A 921 57.42 -43.73 4.90
CA GLU A 921 56.35 -44.66 5.32
C GLU A 921 55.47 -45.13 4.15
N LEU A 922 55.44 -44.40 3.02
CA LEU A 922 54.60 -44.69 1.84
C LEU A 922 55.41 -44.50 0.54
N ASN A 923 55.76 -45.61 -0.12
CA ASN A 923 56.59 -45.66 -1.35
C ASN A 923 56.31 -44.57 -2.41
N ARG A 924 55.06 -44.09 -2.53
CA ARG A 924 54.70 -42.89 -3.29
C ARG A 924 53.36 -42.34 -2.80
N LEU A 925 53.19 -41.02 -2.76
CA LEU A 925 51.87 -40.41 -2.59
C LEU A 925 51.07 -40.51 -3.90
N THR A 926 49.83 -41.00 -3.82
CA THR A 926 48.93 -41.13 -4.99
C THR A 926 48.14 -39.85 -5.24
N PRO A 927 47.54 -39.64 -6.44
CA PRO A 927 46.70 -38.47 -6.70
C PRO A 927 45.53 -38.30 -5.72
N ASN A 928 44.92 -39.41 -5.29
CA ASN A 928 43.81 -39.40 -4.31
C ASN A 928 44.30 -38.95 -2.93
N LEU A 929 45.45 -39.46 -2.48
CA LEU A 929 46.05 -39.05 -1.21
C LEU A 929 46.54 -37.60 -1.25
N ILE A 930 47.18 -37.18 -2.35
CA ILE A 930 47.62 -35.80 -2.56
C ILE A 930 46.42 -34.83 -2.54
N ALA A 931 45.30 -35.19 -3.17
CA ALA A 931 44.08 -34.39 -3.14
C ALA A 931 43.51 -34.24 -1.72
N TYR A 932 43.46 -35.33 -0.94
CA TYR A 932 43.05 -35.32 0.46
C TYR A 932 43.99 -34.45 1.34
N LEU A 933 45.30 -34.54 1.16
CA LEU A 933 46.27 -33.70 1.88
C LEU A 933 46.15 -32.21 1.49
N LEU A 934 45.77 -31.89 0.25
CA LEU A 934 45.46 -30.52 -0.17
C LEU A 934 44.14 -30.02 0.41
N GLU A 935 43.11 -30.86 0.47
CA GLU A 935 41.82 -30.52 1.10
C GLU A 935 41.99 -30.13 2.58
N ILE A 936 42.75 -30.93 3.36
CA ILE A 936 43.15 -30.60 4.73
C ILE A 936 43.90 -29.25 4.80
N ASN A 937 44.64 -28.88 3.76
CA ASN A 937 45.38 -27.62 3.65
C ASN A 937 44.55 -26.43 3.13
N GLY A 938 43.22 -26.59 3.03
CA GLY A 938 42.26 -25.52 2.72
C GLY A 938 41.99 -25.31 1.22
N TYR A 939 42.27 -26.32 0.38
CA TYR A 939 41.87 -26.32 -1.02
C TYR A 939 40.48 -26.96 -1.14
N SER A 940 39.72 -26.58 -2.16
CA SER A 940 38.44 -27.21 -2.49
C SER A 940 38.69 -28.47 -3.32
N LEU A 941 38.26 -29.63 -2.82
CA LEU A 941 38.10 -30.84 -3.61
C LEU A 941 36.76 -30.74 -4.37
N ILE A 942 36.80 -30.72 -5.70
CA ILE A 942 35.62 -30.53 -6.55
C ILE A 942 35.15 -31.88 -7.09
N GLU A 943 33.97 -32.32 -6.65
CA GLU A 943 33.31 -33.50 -7.22
C GLU A 943 32.71 -33.20 -8.60
N ALA A 944 33.11 -34.00 -9.59
CA ALA A 944 32.58 -33.98 -10.95
C ALA A 944 31.69 -35.21 -11.17
N TYR A 945 30.70 -35.10 -12.05
CA TYR A 945 29.83 -36.24 -12.35
C TYR A 945 30.61 -37.37 -13.05
N GLN A 946 30.19 -38.62 -12.81
CA GLN A 946 30.81 -39.80 -13.40
C GLN A 946 30.78 -39.75 -14.94
N GLY A 947 31.95 -39.80 -15.58
CA GLY A 947 32.09 -39.69 -17.04
C GLY A 947 32.14 -38.25 -17.58
N SER A 948 32.53 -37.28 -16.76
CA SER A 948 32.84 -35.92 -17.23
C SER A 948 34.14 -35.86 -18.06
N LYS A 949 34.38 -34.75 -18.76
CA LYS A 949 35.66 -34.42 -19.43
C LYS A 949 36.87 -34.51 -18.48
N TYR A 950 36.66 -34.34 -17.17
CA TYR A 950 37.70 -34.35 -16.15
C TYR A 950 37.63 -35.62 -15.30
N GLU A 951 38.76 -36.33 -15.18
CA GLU A 951 38.91 -37.39 -14.19
C GLU A 951 39.13 -36.79 -12.80
N LEU A 952 38.44 -37.35 -11.80
CA LEU A 952 38.63 -37.03 -10.40
C LEU A 952 39.91 -37.68 -9.84
N PRO A 953 40.57 -37.07 -8.85
CA PRO A 953 40.18 -35.84 -8.15
C PRO A 953 40.48 -34.52 -8.92
N ILE A 954 39.72 -33.47 -8.61
CA ILE A 954 39.94 -32.09 -9.08
C ILE A 954 40.12 -31.18 -7.86
N VAL A 955 41.17 -30.36 -7.84
CA VAL A 955 41.51 -29.48 -6.71
C VAL A 955 41.66 -28.03 -7.17
N SER A 956 41.05 -27.07 -6.46
CA SER A 956 41.20 -25.63 -6.73
C SER A 956 41.33 -24.82 -5.44
N LYS A 957 41.84 -23.59 -5.55
CA LYS A 957 41.76 -22.56 -4.50
C LYS A 957 40.59 -21.60 -4.68
N GLU A 958 40.14 -21.40 -5.91
CA GLU A 958 39.16 -20.35 -6.26
C GLU A 958 37.77 -20.94 -6.50
N PHE A 959 37.71 -22.05 -7.23
CA PHE A 959 36.49 -22.77 -7.52
C PHE A 959 36.09 -23.64 -6.34
N LYS A 960 34.81 -23.63 -5.99
CA LYS A 960 34.25 -24.45 -4.89
C LYS A 960 33.35 -25.54 -5.41
N THR A 961 32.78 -25.37 -6.60
CA THR A 961 31.85 -26.35 -7.19
C THR A 961 32.21 -26.63 -8.64
N TYR A 962 31.61 -27.67 -9.20
CA TYR A 962 31.83 -28.06 -10.59
C TYR A 962 31.18 -27.08 -11.58
N GLU A 963 30.16 -26.33 -11.16
CA GLU A 963 29.55 -25.22 -11.91
C GLU A 963 30.55 -24.08 -12.16
N ASP A 964 31.42 -23.75 -11.20
CA ASP A 964 32.47 -22.75 -11.38
C ASP A 964 33.43 -23.15 -12.51
N VAL A 965 33.84 -24.44 -12.53
CA VAL A 965 34.69 -25.03 -13.58
C VAL A 965 34.02 -24.95 -14.96
N ILE A 966 32.71 -25.23 -15.03
CA ILE A 966 31.94 -25.13 -16.29
C ILE A 966 31.83 -23.66 -16.74
N TYR A 967 31.56 -22.73 -15.83
CA TYR A 967 31.43 -21.30 -16.17
C TYR A 967 32.73 -20.75 -16.75
N TYR A 968 33.87 -21.07 -16.14
CA TYR A 968 35.18 -20.69 -16.65
C TYR A 968 35.49 -21.27 -18.04
N GLU A 969 35.14 -22.54 -18.29
CA GLU A 969 35.28 -23.15 -19.62
C GLU A 969 34.38 -22.47 -20.68
N LEU A 970 33.20 -21.97 -20.28
CA LEU A 970 32.30 -21.23 -21.18
C LEU A 970 32.85 -19.83 -21.50
N GLU A 971 33.21 -19.05 -20.49
CA GLU A 971 33.68 -17.66 -20.64
C GLU A 971 34.86 -17.56 -21.62
N ASN A 972 35.83 -18.46 -21.49
CA ASN A 972 37.05 -18.45 -22.29
C ASN A 972 36.89 -19.00 -23.72
N ASN A 973 35.96 -19.94 -23.94
CA ASN A 973 35.85 -20.69 -25.20
C ASN A 973 34.60 -20.35 -26.04
N TYR A 974 33.73 -19.45 -25.58
CA TYR A 974 32.46 -19.12 -26.24
C TYR A 974 32.44 -17.65 -26.73
N ARG A 975 31.87 -17.42 -27.93
CA ARG A 975 31.89 -16.08 -28.58
C ARG A 975 30.59 -15.62 -29.24
N ASP A 976 29.59 -16.49 -29.38
CA ASP A 976 28.38 -16.22 -30.18
C ASP A 976 27.11 -16.22 -29.30
N ALA A 977 26.04 -15.55 -29.76
CA ALA A 977 24.73 -15.56 -29.11
C ALA A 977 23.81 -16.62 -29.73
N TYR A 978 23.01 -17.31 -28.93
CA TYR A 978 22.12 -18.40 -29.37
C TYR A 978 20.79 -18.40 -28.61
N GLU A 979 19.78 -19.08 -29.18
CA GLU A 979 18.56 -19.47 -28.48
C GLU A 979 18.86 -20.55 -27.42
N SER A 980 18.17 -20.51 -26.28
CA SER A 980 18.42 -21.36 -25.10
C SER A 980 18.48 -22.86 -25.42
N ASN A 981 17.67 -23.34 -26.37
CA ASN A 981 17.62 -24.76 -26.77
C ASN A 981 18.92 -25.26 -27.44
N VAL A 982 19.78 -24.37 -27.96
CA VAL A 982 21.07 -24.73 -28.57
C VAL A 982 22.16 -24.89 -27.50
N PHE A 983 22.07 -24.15 -26.39
CA PHE A 983 23.07 -24.13 -25.33
C PHE A 983 23.23 -25.48 -24.60
N LEU A 984 22.12 -26.16 -24.29
CA LEU A 984 22.15 -27.51 -23.68
C LEU A 984 22.87 -28.54 -24.57
N ASN A 985 22.66 -28.45 -25.89
CA ASN A 985 23.29 -29.33 -26.86
C ASN A 985 24.81 -29.06 -26.97
N TYR A 986 25.22 -27.79 -26.85
CA TYR A 986 26.64 -27.43 -26.77
C TYR A 986 27.31 -28.05 -25.54
N LEU A 987 26.75 -27.87 -24.34
CA LEU A 987 27.31 -28.43 -23.10
C LEU A 987 27.45 -29.96 -23.16
N LYS A 988 26.43 -30.65 -23.69
CA LYS A 988 26.46 -32.12 -23.92
C LYS A 988 27.55 -32.52 -24.92
N SER A 989 27.74 -31.74 -26.00
CA SER A 989 28.77 -32.00 -27.01
C SER A 989 30.22 -31.86 -26.49
N LYS A 990 30.42 -31.07 -25.43
CA LYS A 990 31.73 -30.84 -24.79
C LYS A 990 32.04 -31.76 -23.60
N LEU A 991 31.14 -32.70 -23.29
CA LEU A 991 31.24 -33.57 -22.10
C LEU A 991 31.38 -32.77 -20.79
N LEU A 992 30.69 -31.63 -20.71
CA LEU A 992 30.57 -30.78 -19.50
C LEU A 992 29.28 -31.06 -18.71
N VAL A 993 28.33 -31.78 -19.30
CA VAL A 993 27.13 -32.36 -18.65
C VAL A 993 26.84 -33.74 -19.27
N ASN A 994 26.29 -34.69 -18.49
CA ASN A 994 25.81 -35.97 -19.04
C ASN A 994 24.35 -35.92 -19.51
N ILE A 995 23.90 -36.99 -20.19
CA ILE A 995 22.56 -37.09 -20.79
C ILE A 995 21.41 -36.93 -19.77
N LYS A 996 21.64 -37.24 -18.48
CA LYS A 996 20.66 -37.16 -17.39
C LYS A 996 20.79 -35.90 -16.52
N ALA A 997 21.76 -35.02 -16.81
CA ALA A 997 22.14 -33.91 -15.94
C ALA A 997 21.46 -32.57 -16.30
N ASP A 998 20.21 -32.60 -16.80
CA ASP A 998 19.48 -31.37 -17.17
C ASP A 998 19.30 -30.40 -15.99
N ARG A 999 19.31 -30.91 -14.73
CA ARG A 999 19.30 -30.09 -13.52
C ARG A 999 20.52 -29.16 -13.43
N LEU A 1000 21.71 -29.60 -13.88
CA LEU A 1000 22.93 -28.79 -13.86
C LEU A 1000 22.85 -27.64 -14.87
N TYR A 1001 22.23 -27.88 -16.03
CA TYR A 1001 21.92 -26.85 -17.03
C TYR A 1001 20.98 -25.77 -16.47
N TYR A 1002 19.92 -26.15 -15.75
CA TYR A 1002 19.04 -25.18 -15.09
C TYR A 1002 19.74 -24.41 -13.96
N VAL A 1003 20.70 -25.00 -13.24
CA VAL A 1003 21.54 -24.24 -12.29
C VAL A 1003 22.36 -23.20 -13.03
N ILE A 1004 23.09 -23.59 -14.09
CA ILE A 1004 23.95 -22.69 -14.90
C ILE A 1004 23.15 -21.50 -15.48
N LEU A 1005 21.95 -21.72 -16.01
CA LEU A 1005 21.08 -20.65 -16.51
C LEU A 1005 20.69 -19.62 -15.43
N ASN A 1006 20.51 -20.06 -14.19
CA ASN A 1006 20.03 -19.23 -13.08
C ASN A 1006 21.16 -18.60 -12.24
N LEU A 1007 22.43 -18.73 -12.63
CA LEU A 1007 23.57 -18.12 -11.93
C LEU A 1007 23.61 -16.58 -11.98
N GLY A 1008 22.70 -15.93 -12.73
CA GLY A 1008 22.62 -14.47 -12.84
C GLY A 1008 23.76 -13.81 -13.64
N ARG A 1009 24.61 -14.61 -14.31
CA ARG A 1009 25.78 -14.17 -15.09
C ARG A 1009 25.55 -14.25 -16.62
N LEU A 1010 24.29 -14.24 -17.06
CA LEU A 1010 23.85 -14.35 -18.45
C LEU A 1010 22.74 -13.33 -18.70
N ASN A 1011 22.93 -12.44 -19.69
CA ASN A 1011 21.95 -11.41 -20.05
C ASN A 1011 21.10 -11.84 -21.24
N PHE A 1012 19.79 -11.65 -21.14
CA PHE A 1012 18.81 -11.97 -22.19
C PHE A 1012 18.21 -10.69 -22.77
N ASP A 1013 17.98 -10.66 -24.10
CA ASP A 1013 17.28 -9.55 -24.76
C ASP A 1013 15.75 -9.71 -24.75
N ASP A 1014 15.03 -8.65 -25.17
CA ASP A 1014 13.55 -8.61 -25.27
C ASP A 1014 12.94 -9.66 -26.24
N ILE A 1015 13.78 -10.47 -26.89
CA ILE A 1015 13.41 -11.46 -27.93
C ILE A 1015 13.84 -12.89 -27.55
N GLY A 1016 14.68 -13.06 -26.51
CA GLY A 1016 15.03 -14.36 -25.91
C GLY A 1016 16.44 -14.90 -26.21
N TYR A 1017 17.35 -14.07 -26.75
CA TYR A 1017 18.74 -14.47 -27.01
C TYR A 1017 19.63 -14.16 -25.81
N PHE A 1018 20.55 -15.06 -25.44
CA PHE A 1018 21.48 -14.84 -24.33
C PHE A 1018 22.88 -14.38 -24.78
N THR A 1019 23.50 -13.56 -23.93
CA THR A 1019 24.87 -13.06 -24.05
C THR A 1019 25.59 -13.13 -22.71
N PHE A 1020 26.92 -13.25 -22.74
CA PHE A 1020 27.75 -13.20 -21.52
C PHE A 1020 28.10 -11.75 -21.21
N GLU A 1021 27.94 -11.32 -19.96
CA GLU A 1021 28.58 -10.09 -19.50
C GLU A 1021 30.09 -10.28 -19.50
N ARG A 1022 30.78 -9.59 -20.42
CA ARG A 1022 32.22 -9.40 -20.32
C ARG A 1022 32.43 -8.07 -19.61
N GLY A 1023 33.06 -8.11 -18.44
CA GLY A 1023 33.58 -6.90 -17.82
C GLY A 1023 34.49 -6.16 -18.80
N GLU A 1024 34.38 -4.84 -18.87
CA GLU A 1024 35.29 -4.02 -19.66
C GLU A 1024 36.72 -4.20 -19.15
N VAL A 1025 37.68 -4.29 -20.08
CA VAL A 1025 39.14 -4.40 -19.83
C VAL A 1025 39.79 -3.03 -19.96
#